data_AF-A0A2E8FGZ2-F1
#
_entry.id   AF-A0A2E8FGZ2-F1
#
_cell.length_a   1.000
_cell.length_b   1.000
_cell.length_c   1.000
_cell.angle_alpha   90.00
_cell.angle_beta   90.00
_cell.angle_gamma   90.00
#
_symmetry.space_group_name_H-M   'P 1'
#
loop_
_entity.id
_entity.type
_entity.pdbx_description
1 polymer ?
#
loop_
_entity_poly.entity_id
_entity_poly.type
_entity_poly.pdbx_seq_one_letter_code
_entity_poly.pdbx_strand_id
1 'polypeptide(L)'
;MRYSGGNDSCWRKLMSRTIRLGSLVVLLAVTTVALSQRSGNSPRPGAAGLKKASPVKPVAQFDGFKNWVTSVAISPDGKQLAAGSYGIIRRWATADRKELPVIKLKPGYVRGLSYSPDGKQLAAGHYQRTFLVATADGKVTGELKGQRGQVTGVAYSPDGKLLASSSDDETVRLWNTTDATSVRVLSGHKFPVTGVTFSPDGKRVVSAAGDETRVTKKGEVITWDVASGRQLAVFQDHKKAATGAAFSPDGKFLVTTSFDEKVNVYSTAKTQPLGFFGGHGRPTTSAVFSPDGQIVITGSGGRAKGKNEVKIWKRETGEELATIADHAAQVTDVALSPDGQLLLTSSNDKTARLWNISAVAGVAVAKPRTLRAGIIGLDTSHVIAFSRILNDPKTVPELANCRVVAAYPKGSPDIESSTKRVPGYIKQVKGLGVEIVDSIPELLKRVDVVLLETNDGRPHLEQVLPVLRAGKPVFIDKPIAGSLADAVAIFQAAAKYKVPVFSASSLRYGKNSQAVRGGSIGKVTRCETTSPCSLEKTHPDLFWYGIHGVESLFTVMKGGCETVTRKESTPGRDVVEGTWQGGRVGVFTGTRPGKGYSGTAEGTKGKAAVGSYDGYKPLVVDIVRFFRTGKSSIPERETLEIYAFMEAADESKRQGGKPVTIESVLKTARQAAKKRLAKLDPAK
;
A
#
# COMPACT_ATOMS: atom_id res chain seq x y z
N MET A 1 35.40 13.78 63.55
CA MET A 1 36.68 13.08 63.86
C MET A 1 36.45 11.58 63.77
N ARG A 2 37.51 10.83 63.44
CA ARG A 2 37.56 9.51 62.78
C ARG A 2 36.98 8.28 63.54
N TYR A 3 36.94 7.18 62.78
CA TYR A 3 36.89 5.74 63.10
C TYR A 3 35.47 5.15 63.27
N SER A 4 34.95 4.22 62.45
CA SER A 4 35.42 3.01 61.73
C SER A 4 35.74 1.81 62.62
N GLY A 5 35.04 0.70 62.40
CA GLY A 5 35.39 -0.65 62.87
C GLY A 5 34.15 -1.55 62.95
N GLY A 6 34.05 -2.54 62.07
CA GLY A 6 32.95 -3.52 62.04
C GLY A 6 33.23 -4.78 62.87
N ASN A 7 32.20 -5.61 63.08
CA ASN A 7 32.18 -7.05 62.76
C ASN A 7 30.83 -7.71 63.12
N ASP A 8 30.41 -8.62 62.25
CA ASP A 8 29.70 -9.91 62.43
C ASP A 8 28.75 -10.20 63.62
N SER A 9 27.56 -10.73 63.29
CA SER A 9 27.06 -12.06 63.72
C SER A 9 25.57 -12.24 63.31
N CYS A 10 25.26 -13.25 62.49
CA CYS A 10 24.69 -14.56 62.86
C CYS A 10 23.15 -14.54 63.04
N TRP A 11 22.42 -15.44 62.36
CA TRP A 11 21.36 -16.33 62.91
C TRP A 11 20.75 -17.20 61.80
N ARG A 12 20.69 -18.52 62.04
CA ARG A 12 19.95 -19.54 61.27
C ARG A 12 18.78 -20.08 62.12
N LYS A 13 17.73 -20.56 61.42
CA LYS A 13 16.97 -21.84 61.58
C LYS A 13 15.45 -21.68 61.72
N LEU A 14 14.69 -22.46 60.91
CA LEU A 14 13.79 -23.59 61.29
C LEU A 14 13.13 -24.12 59.99
N MET A 15 13.41 -25.34 59.49
CA MET A 15 12.91 -26.71 59.79
C MET A 15 11.57 -27.13 59.14
N SER A 16 11.57 -28.40 58.72
CA SER A 16 10.73 -29.15 57.77
C SER A 16 9.51 -29.86 58.36
N ARG A 17 8.55 -30.28 57.51
CA ARG A 17 7.73 -31.51 57.68
C ARG A 17 7.35 -32.16 56.34
N THR A 18 7.29 -33.49 56.35
CA THR A 18 7.07 -34.42 55.22
C THR A 18 5.89 -35.34 55.56
N ILE A 19 5.05 -35.75 54.58
CA ILE A 19 4.15 -36.92 54.66
C ILE A 19 4.13 -37.64 53.29
N ARG A 20 4.10 -38.98 53.33
CA ARG A 20 4.05 -39.97 52.23
C ARG A 20 2.87 -40.93 52.45
N LEU A 21 2.23 -41.41 51.37
CA LEU A 21 1.47 -42.68 51.16
C LEU A 21 0.86 -42.58 49.74
N GLY A 22 0.70 -43.56 48.85
CA GLY A 22 0.94 -45.00 48.73
C GLY A 22 0.27 -45.45 47.39
N SER A 23 0.82 -46.44 46.69
CA SER A 23 0.50 -46.85 45.30
C SER A 23 -0.60 -47.92 45.17
N LEU A 24 -1.37 -47.99 44.05
CA LEU A 24 -1.57 -49.20 43.18
C LEU A 24 -2.59 -49.04 42.00
N VAL A 25 -2.19 -49.54 40.81
CA VAL A 25 -2.90 -50.34 39.75
C VAL A 25 -4.12 -49.75 38.99
N VAL A 26 -4.04 -49.32 37.72
CA VAL A 26 -3.98 -50.02 36.38
C VAL A 26 -5.36 -50.42 35.80
N LEU A 27 -5.81 -49.80 34.68
CA LEU A 27 -6.00 -50.36 33.31
C LEU A 27 -7.07 -49.61 32.44
N LEU A 28 -6.67 -49.25 31.19
CA LEU A 28 -7.45 -49.02 29.92
C LEU A 28 -8.52 -47.88 29.87
N ALA A 29 -8.68 -47.04 28.83
CA ALA A 29 -8.44 -47.18 27.39
C ALA A 29 -8.46 -45.84 26.62
N VAL A 30 -7.57 -45.73 25.61
CA VAL A 30 -7.76 -45.18 24.23
C VAL A 30 -7.75 -43.64 24.00
N THR A 31 -6.53 -43.20 23.65
CA THR A 31 -6.10 -42.21 22.62
C THR A 31 -6.86 -40.91 22.39
N THR A 32 -6.24 -39.80 22.82
CA THR A 32 -6.29 -38.51 22.11
C THR A 32 -4.87 -38.04 21.83
N VAL A 33 -4.58 -37.74 20.56
CA VAL A 33 -3.27 -37.26 20.09
C VAL A 33 -3.01 -35.87 20.68
N ALA A 34 -2.14 -35.80 21.69
CA ALA A 34 -1.62 -34.54 22.24
C ALA A 34 -0.29 -34.19 21.54
N LEU A 35 -0.31 -33.06 20.83
CA LEU A 35 0.87 -32.38 20.29
C LEU A 35 1.87 -32.10 21.41
N SER A 36 3.03 -32.77 21.37
CA SER A 36 4.14 -32.46 22.25
C SER A 36 4.67 -31.06 21.94
N GLN A 37 4.65 -30.18 22.93
CA GLN A 37 5.49 -28.98 22.95
C GLN A 37 6.96 -29.44 22.94
N ARG A 38 7.58 -29.49 21.76
CA ARG A 38 9.03 -29.41 21.66
C ARG A 38 9.41 -27.94 21.82
N SER A 39 10.10 -27.66 22.92
CA SER A 39 10.96 -26.49 23.09
C SER A 39 11.94 -26.43 21.92
N GLY A 40 11.55 -25.71 20.86
CA GLY A 40 12.45 -25.34 19.78
C GLY A 40 13.44 -24.32 20.32
N ASN A 41 14.67 -24.77 20.59
CA ASN A 41 15.83 -23.89 20.65
C ASN A 41 15.82 -23.03 19.38
N SER A 42 15.52 -21.75 19.53
CA SER A 42 15.86 -20.76 18.53
C SER A 42 17.38 -20.80 18.31
N PRO A 43 17.87 -20.78 17.05
CA PRO A 43 19.30 -20.73 16.83
C PRO A 43 19.81 -19.43 17.45
N ARG A 44 20.72 -19.53 18.42
CA ARG A 44 21.58 -18.39 18.78
C ARG A 44 22.35 -18.03 17.50
N PRO A 45 22.41 -16.76 17.07
CA PRO A 45 23.38 -16.37 16.07
C PRO A 45 24.74 -16.72 16.65
N GLY A 46 25.48 -17.62 15.99
CA GLY A 46 26.89 -17.81 16.29
C GLY A 46 27.56 -16.45 16.22
N ALA A 47 28.52 -16.20 17.12
CA ALA A 47 29.44 -15.09 17.00
C ALA A 47 30.24 -15.28 15.71
N ALA A 48 29.67 -14.82 14.59
CA ALA A 48 30.35 -14.80 13.31
C ALA A 48 31.52 -13.84 13.48
N GLY A 49 32.75 -14.36 13.32
CA GLY A 49 33.93 -13.50 13.22
C GLY A 49 33.68 -12.43 12.17
N LEU A 50 34.07 -11.19 12.46
CA LEU A 50 33.94 -10.05 11.56
C LEU A 50 34.39 -10.46 10.14
N LYS A 51 33.46 -10.52 9.19
CA LYS A 51 33.83 -10.69 7.78
C LYS A 51 34.72 -9.51 7.40
N LYS A 52 35.84 -9.77 6.71
CA LYS A 52 36.70 -8.70 6.18
C LYS A 52 35.84 -7.79 5.30
N ALA A 53 36.05 -6.48 5.42
CA ALA A 53 35.36 -5.49 4.59
C ALA A 53 35.51 -5.84 3.10
N SER A 54 34.44 -5.64 2.33
CA SER A 54 34.45 -5.88 0.90
C SER A 54 35.51 -4.97 0.25
N PRO A 55 36.41 -5.50 -0.60
CA PRO A 55 37.45 -4.71 -1.26
C PRO A 55 36.90 -3.83 -2.40
N VAL A 56 35.59 -3.86 -2.64
CA VAL A 56 34.92 -3.15 -3.73
C VAL A 56 34.96 -1.64 -3.49
N LYS A 57 35.46 -0.90 -4.47
CA LYS A 57 35.47 0.57 -4.46
C LYS A 57 34.09 1.15 -4.83
N PRO A 58 33.76 2.37 -4.37
CA PRO A 58 32.56 3.05 -4.83
C PRO A 58 32.61 3.27 -6.35
N VAL A 59 31.45 3.16 -7.00
CA VAL A 59 31.27 3.44 -8.44
C VAL A 59 31.39 4.95 -8.70
N ALA A 60 31.03 5.77 -7.72
CA ALA A 60 31.25 7.21 -7.72
C ALA A 60 31.41 7.74 -6.29
N GLN A 61 32.24 8.76 -6.12
CA GLN A 61 32.34 9.57 -4.90
C GLN A 61 32.00 11.02 -5.25
N PHE A 62 31.10 11.61 -4.46
CA PHE A 62 30.63 12.99 -4.62
C PHE A 62 31.23 13.85 -3.50
N ASP A 63 32.21 14.67 -3.89
CA ASP A 63 32.99 15.52 -3.00
C ASP A 63 32.61 17.01 -3.10
N GLY A 64 33.34 17.86 -2.38
CA GLY A 64 33.21 19.32 -2.46
C GLY A 64 32.16 19.91 -1.52
N PHE A 65 31.61 19.11 -0.59
CA PHE A 65 30.81 19.62 0.51
C PHE A 65 31.70 20.26 1.57
N LYS A 66 31.35 21.47 2.03
CA LYS A 66 32.09 22.15 3.11
C LYS A 66 31.77 21.60 4.49
N ASN A 67 30.58 21.01 4.65
CA ASN A 67 30.01 20.47 5.88
C ASN A 67 29.58 19.01 5.69
N TRP A 68 29.10 18.37 6.76
CA TRP A 68 28.59 17.00 6.73
C TRP A 68 27.50 16.83 5.66
N VAL A 69 27.50 15.68 5.00
CA VAL A 69 26.35 15.25 4.20
C VAL A 69 25.46 14.47 5.14
N THR A 70 24.21 14.89 5.31
CA THR A 70 23.34 14.40 6.39
C THR A 70 22.15 13.58 5.90
N SER A 71 21.87 13.60 4.61
CA SER A 71 20.77 12.83 4.00
C SER A 71 21.04 12.57 2.53
N VAL A 72 20.47 11.48 2.01
CA VAL A 72 20.54 11.11 0.60
C VAL A 72 19.20 10.62 0.08
N ALA A 73 18.95 10.81 -1.21
CA ALA A 73 17.78 10.25 -1.87
C ALA A 73 18.10 9.87 -3.32
N ILE A 74 17.43 8.85 -3.82
CA ILE A 74 17.45 8.45 -5.24
C ILE A 74 16.03 8.62 -5.79
N SER A 75 15.90 9.17 -7.00
CA SER A 75 14.58 9.39 -7.59
C SER A 75 13.87 8.05 -7.90
N PRO A 76 12.52 8.03 -7.93
CA PRO A 76 11.76 6.79 -8.13
C PRO A 76 11.91 6.13 -9.50
N ASP A 77 12.49 6.84 -10.47
CA ASP A 77 12.91 6.30 -11.77
C ASP A 77 14.39 5.88 -11.80
N GLY A 78 15.12 6.07 -10.70
CA GLY A 78 16.55 5.78 -10.56
C GLY A 78 17.47 6.72 -11.33
N LYS A 79 16.97 7.82 -11.89
CA LYS A 79 17.75 8.69 -12.79
C LYS A 79 18.43 9.87 -12.12
N GLN A 80 18.01 10.26 -10.91
CA GLN A 80 18.64 11.35 -10.16
C GLN A 80 19.08 10.88 -8.77
N LEU A 81 20.23 11.39 -8.35
CA LEU A 81 20.78 11.25 -7.02
C LEU A 81 20.70 12.62 -6.34
N ALA A 82 20.40 12.66 -5.05
CA ALA A 82 20.40 13.87 -4.24
C ALA A 82 21.15 13.65 -2.92
N ALA A 83 21.88 14.67 -2.48
CA ALA A 83 22.57 14.69 -1.20
C ALA A 83 22.41 16.04 -0.51
N GLY A 84 21.97 16.01 0.73
CA GLY A 84 21.70 17.18 1.56
C GLY A 84 22.87 17.49 2.49
N SER A 85 23.26 18.76 2.56
CA SER A 85 24.28 19.26 3.49
C SER A 85 23.80 20.58 4.11
N TYR A 86 24.69 21.30 4.78
CA TYR A 86 24.37 22.57 5.43
C TYR A 86 24.01 23.64 4.40
N GLY A 87 22.73 24.00 4.33
CA GLY A 87 22.18 25.04 3.47
C GLY A 87 22.20 24.72 1.98
N ILE A 88 22.52 23.49 1.58
CA ILE A 88 22.59 23.10 0.16
C ILE A 88 22.05 21.69 -0.06
N ILE A 89 21.50 21.47 -1.25
CA ILE A 89 21.24 20.15 -1.80
C ILE A 89 21.98 20.07 -3.14
N ARG A 90 22.86 19.08 -3.27
CA ARG A 90 23.50 18.74 -4.54
C ARG A 90 22.79 17.57 -5.17
N ARG A 91 22.75 17.55 -6.51
CA ARG A 91 22.04 16.54 -7.29
C ARG A 91 22.84 16.14 -8.50
N TRP A 92 22.69 14.91 -8.95
CA TRP A 92 23.39 14.38 -10.11
C TRP A 92 22.49 13.51 -10.96
N ALA A 93 22.70 13.52 -12.27
CA ALA A 93 22.16 12.49 -13.14
C ALA A 93 22.87 11.15 -12.86
N THR A 94 22.11 10.06 -12.82
CA THR A 94 22.63 8.74 -12.46
C THR A 94 23.40 8.10 -13.62
N ALA A 95 23.05 8.39 -14.87
CA ALA A 95 23.69 7.74 -16.01
C ALA A 95 25.16 8.17 -16.17
N ASP A 96 25.44 9.46 -16.07
CA ASP A 96 26.73 10.08 -16.39
C ASP A 96 27.39 10.78 -15.20
N ARG A 97 26.72 10.81 -14.04
CA ARG A 97 27.18 11.47 -12.80
C ARG A 97 27.35 12.97 -12.94
N LYS A 98 26.76 13.58 -13.97
CA LYS A 98 26.82 15.03 -14.17
C LYS A 98 26.03 15.75 -13.08
N GLU A 99 26.64 16.76 -12.46
CA GLU A 99 25.98 17.59 -11.46
C GLU A 99 24.84 18.41 -12.11
N LEU A 100 23.68 18.34 -11.49
CA LEU A 100 22.49 19.13 -11.81
C LEU A 100 22.52 20.43 -10.99
N PRO A 101 21.71 21.45 -11.33
CA PRO A 101 21.70 22.72 -10.60
C PRO A 101 21.61 22.54 -9.08
N VAL A 102 22.60 23.08 -8.38
CA VAL A 102 22.71 23.07 -6.91
C VAL A 102 21.60 23.91 -6.32
N ILE A 103 20.88 23.34 -5.35
CA ILE A 103 19.80 24.03 -4.66
C ILE A 103 20.39 24.67 -3.40
N LYS A 104 20.24 25.98 -3.28
CA LYS A 104 20.66 26.73 -2.09
C LYS A 104 19.44 26.97 -1.20
N LEU A 105 19.57 26.62 0.08
CA LEU A 105 18.59 26.84 1.12
C LEU A 105 19.16 27.80 2.18
N LYS A 106 18.33 28.16 3.16
CA LYS A 106 18.78 28.95 4.32
C LYS A 106 19.84 28.15 5.14
N PRO A 107 20.67 28.82 5.97
CA PRO A 107 21.62 28.12 6.84
C PRO A 107 20.92 27.06 7.72
N GLY A 108 21.51 25.86 7.81
CA GLY A 108 20.98 24.72 8.56
C GLY A 108 21.15 23.39 7.82
N TYR A 109 21.24 22.28 8.55
CA TYR A 109 21.39 20.96 7.96
C TYR A 109 20.10 20.46 7.31
N VAL A 110 20.22 19.90 6.10
CA VAL A 110 19.16 19.14 5.44
C VAL A 110 19.17 17.70 5.95
N ARG A 111 18.36 17.41 6.97
CA ARG A 111 18.38 16.14 7.71
C ARG A 111 17.55 15.03 7.07
N GLY A 112 16.60 15.39 6.22
CA GLY A 112 15.80 14.43 5.46
C GLY A 112 15.61 14.88 4.01
N LEU A 113 15.69 13.92 3.09
CA LEU A 113 15.39 14.09 1.68
C LEU A 113 14.43 13.00 1.20
N SER A 114 13.39 13.37 0.46
CA SER A 114 12.49 12.41 -0.18
C SER A 114 12.01 12.97 -1.50
N TYR A 115 12.21 12.23 -2.59
CA TYR A 115 11.52 12.53 -3.84
C TYR A 115 10.03 12.25 -3.68
N SER A 116 9.19 13.05 -4.35
CA SER A 116 7.79 12.68 -4.60
C SER A 116 7.76 11.42 -5.43
N PRO A 117 6.71 10.58 -5.31
CA PRO A 117 6.61 9.36 -6.11
C PRO A 117 6.84 9.69 -7.58
N ASP A 118 6.12 10.67 -8.14
CA ASP A 118 6.23 11.04 -9.57
C ASP A 118 7.59 11.62 -10.00
N GLY A 119 8.53 11.79 -9.08
CA GLY A 119 9.87 12.29 -9.31
C GLY A 119 9.93 13.78 -9.66
N LYS A 120 8.81 14.52 -9.61
CA LYS A 120 8.75 15.94 -9.99
C LYS A 120 9.12 16.89 -8.86
N GLN A 121 9.03 16.45 -7.62
CA GLN A 121 9.39 17.23 -6.44
C GLN A 121 10.40 16.49 -5.56
N LEU A 122 11.19 17.25 -4.83
CA LEU A 122 12.09 16.81 -3.77
C LEU A 122 11.70 17.57 -2.49
N ALA A 123 11.29 16.85 -1.47
CA ALA A 123 11.09 17.40 -0.14
C ALA A 123 12.41 17.39 0.63
N ALA A 124 12.70 18.50 1.32
CA ALA A 124 13.91 18.68 2.11
C ALA A 124 13.59 19.20 3.50
N GLY A 125 13.79 18.34 4.51
CA GLY A 125 13.65 18.69 5.92
C GLY A 125 14.82 19.53 6.40
N HIS A 126 14.54 20.76 6.82
CA HIS A 126 15.54 21.78 7.16
C HIS A 126 15.07 22.66 8.33
N TYR A 127 15.75 22.55 9.46
CA TYR A 127 15.37 23.26 10.70
C TYR A 127 13.86 23.11 10.95
N GLN A 128 13.13 24.15 11.34
CA GLN A 128 11.68 24.10 11.58
C GLN A 128 10.81 24.07 10.32
N ARG A 129 11.36 23.76 9.14
CA ARG A 129 10.67 23.84 7.85
C ARG A 129 10.94 22.62 6.98
N THR A 130 10.01 22.33 6.09
CA THR A 130 10.27 21.43 4.96
C THR A 130 10.09 22.19 3.67
N PHE A 131 11.11 22.19 2.82
CA PHE A 131 11.07 22.80 1.50
C PHE A 131 10.57 21.79 0.47
N LEU A 132 9.70 22.23 -0.44
CA LEU A 132 9.33 21.50 -1.65
C LEU A 132 10.11 22.11 -2.81
N VAL A 133 10.82 21.27 -3.57
CA VAL A 133 11.71 21.71 -4.64
C VAL A 133 11.36 21.00 -5.94
N ALA A 134 11.16 21.73 -7.02
CA ALA A 134 10.98 21.16 -8.36
C ALA A 134 12.27 20.47 -8.83
N THR A 135 12.16 19.22 -9.28
CA THR A 135 13.33 18.44 -9.70
C THR A 135 13.83 18.83 -11.09
N ALA A 136 13.00 19.46 -11.92
CA ALA A 136 13.37 19.88 -13.27
C ALA A 136 14.46 20.97 -13.26
N ASP A 137 14.32 21.97 -12.39
CA ASP A 137 15.20 23.17 -12.37
C ASP A 137 15.79 23.47 -10.99
N GLY A 138 15.38 22.75 -9.93
CA GLY A 138 15.87 22.95 -8.58
C GLY A 138 15.24 24.15 -7.86
N LYS A 139 14.17 24.73 -8.38
CA LYS A 139 13.50 25.86 -7.70
C LYS A 139 12.66 25.39 -6.52
N VAL A 140 12.75 26.13 -5.42
CA VAL A 140 11.83 25.97 -4.29
C VAL A 140 10.43 26.38 -4.75
N THR A 141 9.48 25.45 -4.72
CA THR A 141 8.08 25.63 -5.12
C THR A 141 7.14 25.81 -3.95
N GLY A 142 7.58 25.48 -2.72
CA GLY A 142 6.76 25.63 -1.53
C GLY A 142 7.55 25.46 -0.24
N GLU A 143 6.95 25.91 0.86
CA GLU A 143 7.48 25.75 2.23
C GLU A 143 6.37 25.26 3.15
N LEU A 144 6.60 24.13 3.82
CA LEU A 144 5.72 23.60 4.85
C LEU A 144 6.17 24.16 6.21
N LYS A 145 5.30 24.98 6.82
CA LYS A 145 5.58 25.73 8.06
C LYS A 145 4.68 25.22 9.19
N GLY A 146 5.24 25.08 10.39
CA GLY A 146 4.48 24.75 11.59
C GLY A 146 5.15 23.78 12.56
N GLN A 147 6.26 23.13 12.17
CA GLN A 147 7.09 22.41 13.14
C GLN A 147 7.80 23.38 14.09
N ARG A 148 7.96 22.96 15.34
CA ARG A 148 8.57 23.74 16.43
C ARG A 148 10.00 23.28 16.73
N GLY A 149 10.39 22.11 16.26
CA GLY A 149 11.74 21.55 16.37
C GLY A 149 12.41 21.43 15.01
N GLN A 150 13.67 20.97 14.99
CA GLN A 150 14.33 20.62 13.75
C GLN A 150 13.60 19.44 13.10
N VAL A 151 13.28 19.55 11.81
CA VAL A 151 12.80 18.46 10.97
C VAL A 151 13.96 17.50 10.79
N THR A 152 13.78 16.28 11.26
CA THR A 152 14.81 15.22 11.27
C THR A 152 14.68 14.26 10.09
N GLY A 153 13.48 14.14 9.52
CA GLY A 153 13.17 13.22 8.44
C GLY A 153 11.90 13.63 7.70
N VAL A 154 11.83 13.26 6.43
CA VAL A 154 10.67 13.53 5.56
C VAL A 154 10.40 12.30 4.68
N ALA A 155 9.13 12.02 4.41
CA ALA A 155 8.72 10.94 3.51
C ALA A 155 7.41 11.27 2.80
N TYR A 156 7.36 11.10 1.48
CA TYR A 156 6.09 11.17 0.74
C TYR A 156 5.24 9.91 0.94
N SER A 157 3.92 10.07 0.91
CA SER A 157 3.01 8.95 0.74
C SER A 157 3.17 8.33 -0.65
N PRO A 158 2.90 7.02 -0.82
CA PRO A 158 3.04 6.34 -2.13
C PRO A 158 2.21 6.95 -3.26
N ASP A 159 1.11 7.63 -2.93
CA ASP A 159 0.25 8.35 -3.88
C ASP A 159 0.64 9.83 -4.08
N GLY A 160 1.69 10.29 -3.39
CA GLY A 160 2.21 11.65 -3.47
C GLY A 160 1.32 12.74 -2.89
N LYS A 161 0.15 12.40 -2.34
CA LYS A 161 -0.82 13.39 -1.81
C LYS A 161 -0.46 13.92 -0.43
N LEU A 162 0.29 13.13 0.34
CA LEU A 162 0.75 13.51 1.66
C LEU A 162 2.27 13.52 1.75
N LEU A 163 2.79 14.38 2.61
CA LEU A 163 4.16 14.32 3.10
C LEU A 163 4.12 14.15 4.61
N ALA A 164 4.95 13.27 5.16
CA ALA A 164 5.18 13.16 6.60
C ALA A 164 6.52 13.84 6.94
N SER A 165 6.57 14.58 8.04
CA SER A 165 7.82 15.13 8.58
C SER A 165 7.96 14.79 10.07
N SER A 166 9.08 14.19 10.48
CA SER A 166 9.44 13.98 11.90
C SER A 166 10.19 15.19 12.44
N SER A 167 10.15 15.40 13.76
CA SER A 167 10.77 16.55 14.41
C SER A 167 11.42 16.23 15.75
N ASP A 168 12.37 17.08 16.13
CA ASP A 168 12.82 17.22 17.52
C ASP A 168 11.73 17.76 18.46
N ASP A 169 10.62 18.29 17.94
CA ASP A 169 9.44 18.65 18.76
C ASP A 169 8.58 17.46 19.21
N GLU A 170 9.11 16.24 19.08
CA GLU A 170 8.48 14.98 19.51
C GLU A 170 7.22 14.62 18.69
N THR A 171 6.96 15.32 17.59
CA THR A 171 5.80 15.05 16.72
C THR A 171 6.20 14.58 15.32
N VAL A 172 5.25 13.88 14.69
CA VAL A 172 5.22 13.73 13.23
C VAL A 172 4.07 14.58 12.69
N ARG A 173 4.30 15.31 11.60
CA ARG A 173 3.24 16.07 10.91
C ARG A 173 2.95 15.49 9.54
N LEU A 174 1.67 15.41 9.19
CA LEU A 174 1.19 15.05 7.86
C LEU A 174 0.71 16.29 7.15
N TRP A 175 1.21 16.51 5.94
CA TRP A 175 0.96 17.68 5.11
C TRP A 175 0.28 17.28 3.82
N ASN A 176 -0.66 18.08 3.34
CA ASN A 176 -1.15 17.97 1.98
C ASN A 176 -0.12 18.61 1.04
N THR A 177 0.30 17.87 0.03
CA THR A 177 1.36 18.28 -0.90
C THR A 177 0.88 19.26 -1.97
N THR A 178 -0.44 19.38 -2.16
CA THR A 178 -1.04 20.26 -3.18
C THR A 178 -1.17 21.70 -2.67
N ASP A 179 -1.62 21.87 -1.44
CA ASP A 179 -1.90 23.19 -0.84
C ASP A 179 -0.96 23.54 0.32
N ALA A 180 0.03 22.70 0.62
CA ALA A 180 1.00 22.88 1.70
C ALA A 180 0.38 22.99 3.11
N THR A 181 -0.85 22.53 3.31
CA THR A 181 -1.53 22.61 4.61
C THR A 181 -1.19 21.44 5.53
N SER A 182 -1.12 21.71 6.84
CA SER A 182 -0.99 20.66 7.86
C SER A 182 -2.33 19.93 8.00
N VAL A 183 -2.39 18.68 7.56
CA VAL A 183 -3.57 17.81 7.68
C VAL A 183 -3.67 17.24 9.09
N ARG A 184 -2.54 16.88 9.69
CA ARG A 184 -2.53 16.22 11.02
C ARG A 184 -1.21 16.38 11.75
N VAL A 185 -1.29 16.40 13.08
CA VAL A 185 -0.13 16.24 13.99
C VAL A 185 -0.31 14.92 14.74
N LEU A 186 0.70 14.06 14.66
CA LEU A 186 0.76 12.76 15.34
C LEU A 186 1.62 12.96 16.60
N SER A 187 0.94 13.03 17.74
CA SER A 187 1.56 13.23 19.05
C SER A 187 1.46 11.95 19.87
N GLY A 188 2.52 11.60 20.59
CA GLY A 188 2.56 10.42 21.46
C GLY A 188 3.96 9.93 21.81
N HIS A 189 4.98 10.31 21.03
CA HIS A 189 6.38 10.13 21.41
C HIS A 189 6.75 11.00 22.61
N LYS A 190 7.69 10.51 23.42
CA LYS A 190 8.23 11.21 24.60
C LYS A 190 9.65 11.74 24.39
N PHE A 191 10.15 11.60 23.18
CA PHE A 191 11.51 11.92 22.78
C PHE A 191 11.48 12.50 21.36
N PRO A 192 12.53 13.24 20.96
CA PRO A 192 12.74 13.67 19.59
C PRO A 192 12.52 12.53 18.60
N VAL A 193 11.71 12.80 17.57
CA VAL A 193 11.44 11.82 16.51
C VAL A 193 12.59 11.91 15.52
N THR A 194 13.33 10.83 15.31
CA THR A 194 14.56 10.82 14.51
C THR A 194 14.32 10.42 13.05
N GLY A 195 13.21 9.74 12.76
CA GLY A 195 12.89 9.32 11.41
C GLY A 195 11.41 8.99 11.20
N VAL A 196 10.97 9.03 9.94
CA VAL A 196 9.59 8.78 9.54
C VAL A 196 9.51 8.12 8.17
N THR A 197 8.57 7.21 7.96
CA THR A 197 8.33 6.55 6.66
C THR A 197 6.87 6.13 6.52
N PHE A 198 6.31 6.20 5.31
CA PHE A 198 4.98 5.64 5.01
C PHE A 198 5.05 4.13 4.73
N SER A 199 3.97 3.40 5.06
CA SER A 199 3.78 2.07 4.53
C SER A 199 3.52 2.09 3.02
N PRO A 200 3.85 1.02 2.27
CA PRO A 200 3.64 0.97 0.82
C PRO A 200 2.18 1.12 0.37
N ASP A 201 1.22 0.86 1.26
CA ASP A 201 -0.21 1.08 1.00
C ASP A 201 -0.69 2.50 1.35
N GLY A 202 0.18 3.35 1.89
CA GLY A 202 -0.10 4.72 2.31
C GLY A 202 -1.01 4.86 3.53
N LYS A 203 -1.42 3.75 4.16
CA LYS A 203 -2.40 3.76 5.26
C LYS A 203 -1.74 3.93 6.63
N ARG A 204 -0.44 3.65 6.74
CA ARG A 204 0.31 3.78 7.98
C ARG A 204 1.52 4.67 7.79
N VAL A 205 1.93 5.29 8.90
CA VAL A 205 3.26 5.88 9.06
C VAL A 205 3.96 5.12 10.17
N VAL A 206 5.27 4.91 10.04
CA VAL A 206 6.13 4.50 11.15
C VAL A 206 7.06 5.66 11.49
N SER A 207 7.29 5.89 12.78
CA SER A 207 8.28 6.84 13.25
C SER A 207 9.11 6.28 14.40
N ALA A 208 10.40 6.57 14.37
CA ALA A 208 11.37 6.21 15.41
C ALA A 208 11.72 7.45 16.23
N ALA A 209 11.91 7.27 17.53
CA ALA A 209 12.23 8.36 18.45
C ALA A 209 13.29 7.94 19.48
N GLY A 210 14.09 8.93 19.86
CA GLY A 210 15.15 8.77 20.84
C GLY A 210 15.97 10.03 21.01
N ASP A 211 16.44 10.27 22.22
CA ASP A 211 17.26 11.43 22.54
C ASP A 211 18.74 11.12 22.25
N GLU A 212 19.29 11.73 21.19
CA GLU A 212 20.71 11.61 20.81
C GLU A 212 21.66 12.23 21.86
N THR A 213 21.17 13.06 22.77
CA THR A 213 21.93 13.60 23.90
C THR A 213 21.86 12.70 25.14
N ARG A 214 20.80 11.90 25.26
CA ARG A 214 20.57 10.93 26.35
C ARG A 214 20.38 9.51 25.81
N VAL A 215 21.36 9.07 25.02
CA VAL A 215 21.32 7.79 24.29
C VAL A 215 21.09 6.54 25.15
N THR A 216 21.24 6.62 26.47
CA THR A 216 21.00 5.48 27.38
C THR A 216 19.51 5.24 27.68
N LYS A 217 18.61 6.18 27.31
CA LYS A 217 17.16 5.98 27.41
C LYS A 217 16.66 5.08 26.29
N LYS A 218 15.67 4.24 26.59
CA LYS A 218 15.05 3.36 25.59
C LYS A 218 14.33 4.21 24.54
N GLY A 219 14.62 3.94 23.27
CA GLY A 219 13.92 4.51 22.14
C GLY A 219 12.54 3.89 21.95
N GLU A 220 11.72 4.59 21.18
CA GLU A 220 10.36 4.19 20.86
C GLU A 220 10.19 4.17 19.34
N VAL A 221 9.54 3.13 18.83
CA VAL A 221 9.06 3.12 17.45
C VAL A 221 7.55 2.99 17.47
N ILE A 222 6.85 3.86 16.76
CA ILE A 222 5.39 3.91 16.75
C ILE A 222 4.90 3.77 15.31
N THR A 223 3.87 2.94 15.11
CA THR A 223 3.08 2.96 13.88
C THR A 223 1.77 3.69 14.10
N TRP A 224 1.36 4.46 13.11
CA TRP A 224 0.20 5.35 13.15
C TRP A 224 -0.74 5.03 12.00
N ASP A 225 -2.03 5.18 12.23
CA ASP A 225 -3.02 5.19 11.16
C ASP A 225 -3.07 6.58 10.54
N VAL A 226 -2.89 6.68 9.23
CA VAL A 226 -2.81 7.97 8.51
C VAL A 226 -4.14 8.71 8.54
N ALA A 227 -5.24 7.99 8.38
CA ALA A 227 -6.56 8.59 8.27
C ALA A 227 -7.03 9.21 9.58
N SER A 228 -6.89 8.49 10.69
CA SER A 228 -7.34 8.90 12.03
C SER A 228 -6.26 9.61 12.85
N GLY A 229 -4.99 9.35 12.58
CA GLY A 229 -3.86 9.75 13.43
C GLY A 229 -3.65 8.87 14.66
N ARG A 230 -4.43 7.81 14.82
CA ARG A 230 -4.35 6.96 16.01
C ARG A 230 -3.05 6.16 16.00
N GLN A 231 -2.43 6.05 17.16
CA GLN A 231 -1.38 5.07 17.42
C GLN A 231 -1.91 3.65 17.24
N LEU A 232 -1.26 2.86 16.38
CA LEU A 232 -1.61 1.47 16.09
C LEU A 232 -0.80 0.49 16.93
N ALA A 233 0.52 0.69 17.02
CA ALA A 233 1.43 -0.17 17.78
C ALA A 233 2.69 0.59 18.21
N VAL A 234 3.27 0.17 19.34
CA VAL A 234 4.54 0.67 19.87
C VAL A 234 5.51 -0.49 20.01
N PHE A 235 6.76 -0.29 19.60
CA PHE A 235 7.86 -1.22 19.70
C PHE A 235 8.93 -0.62 20.63
N GLN A 236 9.29 -1.32 21.71
CA GLN A 236 10.18 -0.83 22.78
C GLN A 236 11.32 -1.82 23.10
N ASP A 237 11.66 -2.70 22.16
CA ASP A 237 12.70 -3.71 22.33
C ASP A 237 14.12 -3.13 22.31
N HIS A 238 14.30 -1.92 21.75
CA HIS A 238 15.58 -1.23 21.77
C HIS A 238 15.95 -0.74 23.17
N LYS A 239 17.20 -1.00 23.58
CA LYS A 239 17.70 -0.64 24.92
C LYS A 239 18.18 0.81 25.00
N LYS A 240 18.30 1.49 23.87
CA LYS A 240 18.80 2.85 23.70
C LYS A 240 17.96 3.59 22.66
N ALA A 241 18.25 4.87 22.43
CA ALA A 241 17.56 5.73 21.45
C ALA A 241 17.38 5.02 20.09
N ALA A 242 16.16 5.02 19.54
CA ALA A 242 15.88 4.52 18.20
C ALA A 242 16.25 5.62 17.20
N THR A 243 16.82 5.23 16.06
CA THR A 243 17.39 6.18 15.08
C THR A 243 16.62 6.19 13.77
N GLY A 244 15.99 5.07 13.39
CA GLY A 244 15.28 4.93 12.14
C GLY A 244 14.34 3.75 12.12
N ALA A 245 13.38 3.79 11.19
CA ALA A 245 12.46 2.69 10.94
C ALA A 245 11.99 2.72 9.47
N ALA A 246 11.88 1.54 8.85
CA ALA A 246 11.41 1.41 7.47
C ALA A 246 10.52 0.17 7.30
N PHE A 247 9.50 0.28 6.43
CA PHE A 247 8.68 -0.86 6.02
C PHE A 247 9.35 -1.63 4.89
N SER A 248 9.12 -2.95 4.84
CA SER A 248 9.38 -3.72 3.62
C SER A 248 8.47 -3.27 2.48
N PRO A 249 8.86 -3.48 1.20
CA PRO A 249 8.06 -3.06 0.04
C PRO A 249 6.66 -3.69 -0.03
N ASP A 250 6.46 -4.86 0.58
CA ASP A 250 5.16 -5.51 0.71
C ASP A 250 4.37 -5.09 1.97
N GLY A 251 4.96 -4.26 2.83
CA GLY A 251 4.38 -3.76 4.08
C GLY A 251 4.23 -4.80 5.18
N LYS A 252 4.76 -6.02 5.00
CA LYS A 252 4.62 -7.14 5.96
C LYS A 252 5.67 -7.12 7.05
N PHE A 253 6.80 -6.47 6.82
CA PHE A 253 7.90 -6.36 7.77
C PHE A 253 8.23 -4.90 8.09
N LEU A 254 8.81 -4.72 9.27
CA LEU A 254 9.40 -3.46 9.72
C LEU A 254 10.84 -3.73 10.15
N VAL A 255 11.76 -2.86 9.76
CA VAL A 255 13.13 -2.83 10.29
C VAL A 255 13.32 -1.57 11.12
N THR A 256 14.03 -1.67 12.24
CA THR A 256 14.34 -0.52 13.12
C THR A 256 15.81 -0.50 13.52
N THR A 257 16.39 0.70 13.66
CA THR A 257 17.79 0.95 14.03
C THR A 257 17.88 1.72 15.35
N SER A 258 19.02 1.62 16.05
CA SER A 258 19.21 2.20 17.38
C SER A 258 20.68 2.40 17.76
N PHE A 259 20.88 3.28 18.75
CA PHE A 259 22.11 3.42 19.51
C PHE A 259 22.52 2.18 20.31
N ASP A 260 21.66 1.17 20.45
CA ASP A 260 22.02 -0.12 21.05
C ASP A 260 22.75 -1.06 20.08
N GLU A 261 23.11 -0.55 18.90
CA GLU A 261 23.93 -1.21 17.87
C GLU A 261 23.19 -2.35 17.13
N LYS A 262 21.92 -2.57 17.47
CA LYS A 262 21.08 -3.60 16.88
C LYS A 262 20.22 -3.05 15.76
N VAL A 263 19.82 -3.98 14.90
CA VAL A 263 18.78 -3.80 13.89
C VAL A 263 17.69 -4.82 14.17
N ASN A 264 16.49 -4.40 14.57
CA ASN A 264 15.41 -5.34 14.85
C ASN A 264 14.50 -5.49 13.62
N VAL A 265 13.99 -6.69 13.38
CA VAL A 265 13.00 -6.97 12.33
C VAL A 265 11.72 -7.48 12.96
N TYR A 266 10.59 -6.91 12.56
CA TYR A 266 9.26 -7.27 13.06
C TYR A 266 8.37 -7.72 11.89
N SER A 267 7.40 -8.59 12.17
CA SER A 267 6.21 -8.69 11.34
C SER A 267 5.31 -7.51 11.70
N THR A 268 4.72 -6.82 10.72
CA THR A 268 3.81 -5.70 11.02
C THR A 268 2.46 -6.12 11.61
N ALA A 269 2.25 -7.44 11.79
CA ALA A 269 1.11 -8.01 12.51
C ALA A 269 1.42 -8.32 14.00
N LYS A 270 2.67 -8.17 14.44
CA LYS A 270 3.12 -8.47 15.80
C LYS A 270 3.99 -7.34 16.33
N THR A 271 4.07 -7.19 17.65
CA THR A 271 4.97 -6.20 18.28
C THR A 271 6.27 -6.80 18.78
N GLN A 272 6.38 -8.13 18.87
CA GLN A 272 7.65 -8.79 19.18
C GLN A 272 8.54 -8.89 17.93
N PRO A 273 9.87 -8.72 18.07
CA PRO A 273 10.80 -8.90 16.96
C PRO A 273 10.80 -10.37 16.51
N LEU A 274 10.82 -10.57 15.19
CA LEU A 274 11.06 -11.88 14.57
C LEU A 274 12.54 -12.30 14.71
N GLY A 275 13.42 -11.31 14.80
CA GLY A 275 14.85 -11.47 14.93
C GLY A 275 15.55 -10.11 14.98
N PHE A 276 16.86 -10.13 15.16
CA PHE A 276 17.69 -8.93 15.07
C PHE A 276 19.02 -9.24 14.37
N PHE A 277 19.55 -8.25 13.66
CA PHE A 277 20.92 -8.26 13.15
C PHE A 277 21.80 -7.54 14.19
N GLY A 278 22.89 -8.19 14.59
CA GLY A 278 23.89 -7.61 15.49
C GLY A 278 25.25 -7.51 14.80
N GLY A 279 26.17 -6.72 15.36
CA GLY A 279 27.57 -6.75 14.91
C GLY A 279 28.11 -5.49 14.23
N HIS A 280 27.39 -4.36 14.25
CA HIS A 280 28.00 -3.08 13.85
C HIS A 280 29.05 -2.57 14.85
N GLY A 281 28.98 -2.99 16.12
CA GLY A 281 29.84 -2.46 17.19
C GLY A 281 29.71 -0.95 17.41
N ARG A 282 28.65 -0.35 16.84
CA ARG A 282 28.37 1.08 16.75
C ARG A 282 26.87 1.31 16.62
N PRO A 283 26.36 2.50 17.04
CA PRO A 283 24.99 2.91 16.76
C PRO A 283 24.66 2.73 15.28
N THR A 284 23.49 2.13 15.01
CA THR A 284 22.94 2.05 13.66
C THR A 284 22.15 3.32 13.37
N THR A 285 22.28 3.88 12.17
CA THR A 285 21.77 5.23 11.84
C THR A 285 20.52 5.18 10.98
N SER A 286 20.56 4.39 9.91
CA SER A 286 19.45 4.20 8.98
C SER A 286 19.40 2.78 8.45
N ALA A 287 18.24 2.37 7.95
CA ALA A 287 18.04 1.07 7.33
C ALA A 287 17.06 1.17 6.15
N VAL A 288 17.34 0.41 5.09
CA VAL A 288 16.44 0.26 3.94
C VAL A 288 16.32 -1.21 3.54
N PHE A 289 15.14 -1.59 3.05
CA PHE A 289 14.95 -2.89 2.41
C PHE A 289 15.33 -2.83 0.93
N SER A 290 15.79 -3.96 0.39
CA SER A 290 15.78 -4.17 -1.06
C SER A 290 14.36 -4.17 -1.62
N PRO A 291 14.16 -3.89 -2.93
CA PRO A 291 12.83 -3.82 -3.52
C PRO A 291 12.04 -5.14 -3.48
N ASP A 292 12.72 -6.28 -3.33
CA ASP A 292 12.14 -7.61 -3.13
C ASP A 292 11.89 -7.97 -1.64
N GLY A 293 12.32 -7.11 -0.70
CA GLY A 293 12.22 -7.31 0.74
C GLY A 293 13.11 -8.40 1.33
N GLN A 294 14.04 -8.97 0.56
CA GLN A 294 14.90 -10.08 1.01
C GLN A 294 16.21 -9.62 1.64
N ILE A 295 16.65 -8.41 1.35
CA ILE A 295 17.88 -7.82 1.87
C ILE A 295 17.53 -6.59 2.71
N VAL A 296 18.30 -6.39 3.78
CA VAL A 296 18.31 -5.17 4.57
C VAL A 296 19.70 -4.56 4.48
N ILE A 297 19.78 -3.25 4.25
CA ILE A 297 21.04 -2.49 4.24
C ILE A 297 20.99 -1.49 5.38
N THR A 298 22.01 -1.47 6.22
CA THR A 298 22.07 -0.61 7.40
C THR A 298 23.35 0.20 7.47
N GLY A 299 23.22 1.49 7.76
CA GLY A 299 24.33 2.37 8.07
C GLY A 299 24.68 2.37 9.56
N SER A 300 25.93 2.68 9.89
CA SER A 300 26.37 2.85 11.27
C SER A 300 27.28 4.05 11.46
N GLY A 301 27.25 4.58 12.68
CA GLY A 301 28.23 5.54 13.16
C GLY A 301 27.76 6.26 14.41
N GLY A 302 28.71 6.84 15.12
CA GLY A 302 28.49 7.54 16.38
C GLY A 302 29.80 7.80 17.10
N ARG A 303 29.72 8.32 18.33
CA ARG A 303 30.88 8.79 19.10
C ARG A 303 31.78 7.68 19.68
N ALA A 304 31.41 6.41 19.55
CA ALA A 304 32.18 5.26 20.08
C ALA A 304 33.51 5.03 19.30
N LYS A 305 34.41 4.17 19.80
CA LYS A 305 35.62 3.69 19.07
C LYS A 305 35.27 2.51 18.14
N GLY A 306 35.89 2.38 16.96
CA GLY A 306 35.56 1.36 15.93
C GLY A 306 35.58 1.89 14.47
N LYS A 307 35.16 1.09 13.49
CA LYS A 307 35.01 1.52 12.07
C LYS A 307 33.56 1.85 11.75
N ASN A 308 33.30 2.91 10.98
CA ASN A 308 31.94 3.22 10.51
C ASN A 308 31.66 2.41 9.25
N GLU A 309 30.54 1.69 9.25
CA GLU A 309 30.30 0.65 8.26
C GLU A 309 28.87 0.71 7.72
N VAL A 310 28.70 0.27 6.47
CA VAL A 310 27.42 -0.16 5.94
C VAL A 310 27.41 -1.67 5.87
N LYS A 311 26.37 -2.31 6.39
CA LYS A 311 26.21 -3.77 6.34
C LYS A 311 25.01 -4.16 5.51
N ILE A 312 25.12 -5.29 4.84
CA ILE A 312 24.10 -5.88 3.97
C ILE A 312 23.73 -7.22 4.55
N TRP A 313 22.45 -7.43 4.83
CA TRP A 313 21.94 -8.60 5.55
C TRP A 313 20.90 -9.34 4.73
N LYS A 314 20.90 -10.66 4.80
CA LYS A 314 19.75 -11.46 4.37
C LYS A 314 18.67 -11.37 5.44
N ARG A 315 17.51 -10.80 5.08
CA ARG A 315 16.42 -10.46 6.02
C ARG A 315 15.91 -11.65 6.81
N GLU A 316 15.75 -12.79 6.15
CA GLU A 316 15.14 -13.98 6.74
C GLU A 316 16.03 -14.66 7.78
N THR A 317 17.34 -14.75 7.51
CA THR A 317 18.29 -15.49 8.35
C THR A 317 19.09 -14.58 9.27
N GLY A 318 19.16 -13.28 8.96
CA GLY A 318 20.08 -12.33 9.59
C GLY A 318 21.55 -12.55 9.24
N GLU A 319 21.82 -13.33 8.20
CA GLU A 319 23.17 -13.53 7.71
C GLU A 319 23.74 -12.22 7.14
N GLU A 320 24.95 -11.84 7.59
CA GLU A 320 25.70 -10.74 6.98
C GLU A 320 26.25 -11.19 5.62
N LEU A 321 25.77 -10.56 4.55
CA LEU A 321 26.21 -10.81 3.17
C LEU A 321 27.50 -10.04 2.89
N ALA A 322 27.58 -8.77 3.28
CA ALA A 322 28.76 -7.93 3.08
C ALA A 322 28.84 -6.75 4.07
N THR A 323 30.06 -6.22 4.21
CA THR A 323 30.38 -5.00 4.95
C THR A 323 31.16 -4.04 4.06
N ILE A 324 30.72 -2.78 4.00
CA ILE A 324 31.43 -1.66 3.36
C ILE A 324 32.01 -0.79 4.49
N ALA A 325 33.33 -0.64 4.55
CA ALA A 325 34.04 0.10 5.59
C ALA A 325 34.95 1.19 4.99
N ASP A 326 34.36 2.05 4.17
CA ASP A 326 35.09 3.02 3.35
C ASP A 326 34.97 4.47 3.86
N HIS A 327 33.84 4.83 4.48
CA HIS A 327 33.62 6.18 5.02
C HIS A 327 34.54 6.45 6.22
N ALA A 328 35.17 7.62 6.24
CA ALA A 328 36.12 8.00 7.31
C ALA A 328 35.40 8.45 8.60
N ALA A 329 34.11 8.75 8.50
CA ALA A 329 33.26 9.17 9.62
C ALA A 329 31.88 8.50 9.57
N GLN A 330 31.01 8.85 10.52
CA GLN A 330 29.67 8.27 10.65
C GLN A 330 28.90 8.28 9.34
N VAL A 331 28.33 7.12 8.96
CA VAL A 331 27.36 7.04 7.88
C VAL A 331 26.04 7.59 8.40
N THR A 332 25.58 8.70 7.83
CA THR A 332 24.40 9.42 8.31
C THR A 332 23.11 8.86 7.72
N ASP A 333 23.14 8.43 6.46
CA ASP A 333 21.96 7.95 5.75
C ASP A 333 22.33 7.04 4.57
N VAL A 334 21.38 6.19 4.17
CA VAL A 334 21.51 5.24 3.05
C VAL A 334 20.24 5.24 2.22
N ALA A 335 20.38 5.24 0.90
CA ALA A 335 19.26 5.18 -0.05
C ALA A 335 19.54 4.15 -1.15
N LEU A 336 18.58 3.29 -1.45
CA LEU A 336 18.70 2.26 -2.48
C LEU A 336 17.89 2.65 -3.72
N SER A 337 18.43 2.37 -4.91
CA SER A 337 17.72 2.63 -6.15
C SER A 337 16.50 1.72 -6.29
N PRO A 338 15.46 2.16 -7.02
CA PRO A 338 14.22 1.38 -7.18
C PRO A 338 14.42 -0.03 -7.75
N ASP A 339 15.46 -0.23 -8.56
CA ASP A 339 15.83 -1.53 -9.13
C ASP A 339 16.72 -2.38 -8.20
N GLY A 340 17.15 -1.83 -7.06
CA GLY A 340 18.01 -2.48 -6.07
C GLY A 340 19.49 -2.53 -6.42
N GLN A 341 19.92 -1.96 -7.55
CA GLN A 341 21.30 -2.11 -8.04
C GLN A 341 22.29 -1.13 -7.42
N LEU A 342 21.84 0.10 -7.14
CA LEU A 342 22.69 1.18 -6.68
C LEU A 342 22.32 1.61 -5.27
N LEU A 343 23.32 1.70 -4.41
CA LEU A 343 23.19 2.25 -3.06
C LEU A 343 23.94 3.57 -2.99
N LEU A 344 23.26 4.61 -2.52
CA LEU A 344 23.86 5.91 -2.20
C LEU A 344 23.99 6.02 -0.68
N THR A 345 25.18 6.37 -0.21
CA THR A 345 25.49 6.57 1.21
C THR A 345 25.93 8.00 1.44
N SER A 346 25.65 8.55 2.62
CA SER A 346 26.15 9.86 3.06
C SER A 346 26.90 9.75 4.37
N SER A 347 27.83 10.69 4.60
CA SER A 347 28.65 10.68 5.81
C SER A 347 29.05 12.07 6.31
N ASN A 348 29.35 12.10 7.60
CA ASN A 348 30.03 13.22 8.26
C ASN A 348 31.47 13.44 7.75
N ASP A 349 32.01 12.55 6.90
CA ASP A 349 33.28 12.78 6.19
C ASP A 349 33.13 13.77 5.02
N LYS A 350 31.94 14.35 4.86
CA LYS A 350 31.59 15.37 3.85
C LYS A 350 31.51 14.79 2.44
N THR A 351 31.27 13.49 2.32
CA THR A 351 31.10 12.83 1.03
C THR A 351 29.75 12.12 0.94
N ALA A 352 29.26 11.96 -0.30
CA ALA A 352 28.29 10.93 -0.63
C ALA A 352 28.96 9.91 -1.56
N ARG A 353 28.66 8.62 -1.41
CA ARG A 353 29.27 7.55 -2.21
C ARG A 353 28.22 6.64 -2.80
N LEU A 354 28.44 6.24 -4.05
CA LEU A 354 27.55 5.37 -4.80
C LEU A 354 28.19 3.99 -5.00
N TRP A 355 27.42 2.95 -4.74
CA TRP A 355 27.88 1.56 -4.73
C TRP A 355 27.03 0.72 -5.67
N ASN A 356 27.63 -0.26 -6.32
CA ASN A 356 26.90 -1.33 -6.99
C ASN A 356 26.72 -2.48 -5.99
N ILE A 357 25.48 -2.77 -5.60
CA ILE A 357 25.22 -3.77 -4.54
C ILE A 357 25.61 -5.18 -4.99
N SER A 358 25.36 -5.55 -6.24
CA SER A 358 25.72 -6.88 -6.73
C SER A 358 27.23 -7.10 -6.68
N ALA A 359 28.03 -6.07 -6.98
CA ALA A 359 29.47 -6.13 -6.84
C ALA A 359 29.90 -6.25 -5.37
N VAL A 360 29.29 -5.48 -4.46
CA VAL A 360 29.64 -5.48 -3.03
C VAL A 360 29.28 -6.79 -2.34
N ALA A 361 28.06 -7.29 -2.57
CA ALA A 361 27.48 -8.41 -1.82
C ALA A 361 27.69 -9.76 -2.50
N GLY A 362 28.18 -9.79 -3.75
CA GLY A 362 28.31 -11.03 -4.53
C GLY A 362 26.97 -11.71 -4.82
N VAL A 363 25.86 -11.04 -4.52
CA VAL A 363 24.50 -11.51 -4.78
C VAL A 363 23.76 -10.46 -5.57
N ALA A 364 23.07 -10.88 -6.63
CA ALA A 364 22.16 -9.99 -7.32
C ALA A 364 21.02 -9.61 -6.36
N VAL A 365 20.81 -8.32 -6.12
CA VAL A 365 19.56 -7.86 -5.54
C VAL A 365 18.48 -8.16 -6.57
N ALA A 366 17.50 -9.00 -6.24
CA ALA A 366 16.46 -9.31 -7.21
C ALA A 366 15.72 -8.02 -7.54
N LYS A 367 15.55 -7.75 -8.83
CA LYS A 367 14.72 -6.63 -9.29
C LYS A 367 13.36 -6.72 -8.60
N PRO A 368 12.71 -5.59 -8.25
CA PRO A 368 11.35 -5.62 -7.75
C PRO A 368 10.50 -6.51 -8.65
N ARG A 369 9.86 -7.51 -8.05
CA ARG A 369 9.09 -8.50 -8.79
C ARG A 369 8.02 -7.77 -9.59
N THR A 370 8.15 -7.76 -10.92
CA THR A 370 7.11 -7.19 -11.78
C THR A 370 5.84 -7.98 -11.55
N LEU A 371 4.78 -7.30 -11.13
CA LEU A 371 3.45 -7.84 -11.01
C LEU A 371 2.90 -8.06 -12.42
N ARG A 372 2.76 -9.32 -12.79
CA ARG A 372 2.28 -9.74 -14.11
C ARG A 372 0.76 -9.78 -14.09
N ALA A 373 0.10 -8.83 -14.73
CA ALA A 373 -1.35 -8.82 -14.89
C ALA A 373 -1.77 -9.64 -16.12
N GLY A 374 -2.81 -10.46 -15.95
CA GLY A 374 -3.48 -11.16 -17.04
C GLY A 374 -4.85 -10.56 -17.34
N ILE A 375 -5.24 -10.51 -18.61
CA ILE A 375 -6.59 -10.11 -19.01
C ILE A 375 -7.43 -11.34 -19.37
N ILE A 376 -8.67 -11.39 -18.89
CA ILE A 376 -9.69 -12.35 -19.34
C ILE A 376 -10.77 -11.57 -20.10
N GLY A 377 -10.94 -11.87 -21.38
CA GLY A 377 -11.85 -11.19 -22.31
C GLY A 377 -11.16 -10.04 -23.03
N LEU A 378 -11.26 -10.00 -24.37
CA LEU A 378 -10.74 -8.90 -25.21
C LEU A 378 -11.85 -8.30 -26.08
N ASP A 379 -12.99 -7.98 -25.48
CA ASP A 379 -14.22 -7.56 -26.17
C ASP A 379 -14.76 -6.19 -25.71
N THR A 380 -14.03 -5.50 -24.82
CA THR A 380 -14.28 -4.11 -24.40
C THR A 380 -13.11 -3.18 -24.73
N SER A 381 -13.37 -1.89 -24.91
CA SER A 381 -12.31 -0.89 -25.13
C SER A 381 -11.38 -0.72 -23.92
N HIS A 382 -11.82 -1.16 -22.73
CA HIS A 382 -11.07 -1.04 -21.48
C HIS A 382 -9.76 -1.82 -21.51
N VAL A 383 -9.74 -2.99 -22.18
CA VAL A 383 -8.53 -3.82 -22.30
C VAL A 383 -7.38 -3.07 -22.96
N ILE A 384 -7.69 -2.22 -23.94
CA ILE A 384 -6.72 -1.38 -24.61
C ILE A 384 -6.29 -0.23 -23.71
N ALA A 385 -7.24 0.44 -23.04
CA ALA A 385 -6.95 1.53 -22.14
C ALA A 385 -6.05 1.08 -20.97
N PHE A 386 -6.38 -0.04 -20.33
CA PHE A 386 -5.64 -0.58 -19.20
C PHE A 386 -4.27 -1.08 -19.64
N SER A 387 -4.19 -1.81 -20.76
CA SER A 387 -2.91 -2.27 -21.30
C SER A 387 -1.99 -1.10 -21.65
N ARG A 388 -2.50 -0.02 -22.25
CA ARG A 388 -1.71 1.19 -22.53
C ARG A 388 -1.19 1.83 -21.25
N ILE A 389 -2.03 2.00 -20.24
CA ILE A 389 -1.66 2.63 -18.96
C ILE A 389 -0.59 1.79 -18.21
N LEU A 390 -0.76 0.47 -18.17
CA LEU A 390 0.12 -0.44 -17.42
C LEU A 390 1.42 -0.77 -18.17
N ASN A 391 1.40 -0.81 -19.51
CA ASN A 391 2.58 -1.12 -20.31
C ASN A 391 3.35 0.12 -20.79
N ASP A 392 2.88 1.33 -20.48
CA ASP A 392 3.59 2.58 -20.77
C ASP A 392 5.00 2.57 -20.15
N PRO A 393 6.09 2.71 -20.93
CA PRO A 393 7.45 2.81 -20.39
C PRO A 393 7.68 4.06 -19.53
N LYS A 394 6.81 5.08 -19.63
CA LYS A 394 6.81 6.31 -18.83
C LYS A 394 5.68 6.29 -17.78
N THR A 395 5.36 5.11 -17.25
CA THR A 395 4.28 4.97 -16.27
C THR A 395 4.54 5.79 -15.01
N VAL A 396 3.46 6.17 -14.34
CA VAL A 396 3.58 6.83 -13.05
C VAL A 396 4.03 5.83 -11.98
N PRO A 397 4.80 6.25 -10.98
CA PRO A 397 5.36 5.37 -9.96
C PRO A 397 4.34 4.55 -9.18
N GLU A 398 3.11 5.06 -9.00
CA GLU A 398 2.00 4.31 -8.42
C GLU A 398 1.70 3.02 -9.21
N LEU A 399 2.02 2.98 -10.50
CA LEU A 399 1.84 1.86 -11.42
C LEU A 399 3.15 1.10 -11.71
N ALA A 400 4.30 1.56 -11.19
CA ALA A 400 5.60 0.97 -11.48
C ALA A 400 5.64 -0.53 -11.17
N ASN A 401 6.32 -1.31 -12.01
CA ASN A 401 6.44 -2.77 -11.85
C ASN A 401 5.09 -3.51 -11.85
N CYS A 402 4.05 -3.00 -12.52
CA CYS A 402 2.85 -3.76 -12.85
C CYS A 402 2.61 -3.69 -14.37
N ARG A 403 2.60 -4.83 -15.06
CA ARG A 403 2.46 -4.90 -16.53
C ARG A 403 1.44 -5.94 -16.93
N VAL A 404 0.65 -5.65 -17.95
CA VAL A 404 -0.16 -6.67 -18.63
C VAL A 404 0.79 -7.50 -19.49
N VAL A 405 0.87 -8.80 -19.22
CA VAL A 405 1.81 -9.70 -19.93
C VAL A 405 1.11 -10.74 -20.80
N ALA A 406 -0.12 -11.11 -20.47
CA ALA A 406 -0.87 -12.12 -21.19
C ALA A 406 -2.38 -11.83 -21.18
N ALA A 407 -3.09 -12.32 -22.20
CA ALA A 407 -4.54 -12.21 -22.30
C ALA A 407 -5.18 -13.47 -22.89
N TYR A 408 -6.29 -13.88 -22.31
CA TYR A 408 -7.19 -14.87 -22.90
C TYR A 408 -8.31 -14.12 -23.65
N PRO A 409 -8.47 -14.34 -24.98
CA PRO A 409 -9.24 -13.43 -25.82
C PRO A 409 -10.76 -13.61 -25.73
N LYS A 410 -11.26 -14.80 -25.34
CA LYS A 410 -12.71 -15.07 -25.36
C LYS A 410 -13.39 -14.37 -24.18
N GLY A 411 -14.29 -13.44 -24.51
CA GLY A 411 -15.15 -12.72 -23.57
C GLY A 411 -16.62 -13.11 -23.76
N SER A 412 -17.43 -12.17 -24.24
CA SER A 412 -18.86 -12.36 -24.48
C SER A 412 -19.13 -13.56 -25.41
N PRO A 413 -20.09 -14.43 -25.09
CA PRO A 413 -20.37 -15.63 -25.87
C PRO A 413 -21.11 -15.32 -27.18
N ASP A 414 -22.01 -14.34 -27.16
CA ASP A 414 -23.02 -14.14 -28.23
C ASP A 414 -23.35 -12.66 -28.51
N ILE A 415 -22.77 -11.69 -27.80
CA ILE A 415 -23.02 -10.26 -28.03
C ILE A 415 -22.20 -9.77 -29.24
N GLU A 416 -22.88 -9.59 -30.37
CA GLU A 416 -22.27 -9.24 -31.66
C GLU A 416 -21.36 -8.01 -31.60
N SER A 417 -21.79 -6.95 -30.91
CA SER A 417 -21.02 -5.71 -30.76
C SER A 417 -19.71 -5.90 -29.97
N SER A 418 -19.64 -6.96 -29.16
CA SER A 418 -18.47 -7.34 -28.35
C SER A 418 -17.59 -8.32 -29.12
N THR A 419 -18.17 -9.39 -29.69
CA THR A 419 -17.44 -10.45 -30.39
C THR A 419 -16.72 -9.94 -31.65
N LYS A 420 -17.33 -9.00 -32.40
CA LYS A 420 -16.71 -8.39 -33.59
C LYS A 420 -15.45 -7.58 -33.28
N ARG A 421 -15.25 -7.11 -32.05
CA ARG A 421 -14.09 -6.29 -31.66
C ARG A 421 -12.84 -7.11 -31.36
N VAL A 422 -13.02 -8.38 -30.99
CA VAL A 422 -11.94 -9.26 -30.48
C VAL A 422 -10.74 -9.34 -31.43
N PRO A 423 -10.89 -9.55 -32.76
CA PRO A 423 -9.73 -9.62 -33.66
C PRO A 423 -8.90 -8.32 -33.67
N GLY A 424 -9.58 -7.17 -33.65
CA GLY A 424 -8.94 -5.86 -33.63
C GLY A 424 -8.22 -5.57 -32.31
N TYR A 425 -8.81 -5.99 -31.18
CA TYR A 425 -8.19 -5.82 -29.87
C TYR A 425 -7.02 -6.77 -29.64
N ILE A 426 -7.08 -8.01 -30.15
CA ILE A 426 -5.93 -8.93 -30.18
C ILE A 426 -4.72 -8.26 -30.86
N LYS A 427 -4.91 -7.67 -32.04
CA LYS A 427 -3.83 -6.98 -32.76
C LYS A 427 -3.24 -5.83 -31.93
N GLN A 428 -4.10 -5.03 -31.30
CA GLN A 428 -3.67 -3.88 -30.52
C GLN A 428 -2.92 -4.26 -29.24
N VAL A 429 -3.40 -5.25 -28.46
CA VAL A 429 -2.70 -5.67 -27.23
C VAL A 429 -1.39 -6.39 -27.53
N LYS A 430 -1.31 -7.17 -28.63
CA LYS A 430 -0.03 -7.73 -29.11
C LYS A 430 0.98 -6.62 -29.41
N GLY A 431 0.56 -5.52 -30.02
CA GLY A 431 1.38 -4.32 -30.24
C GLY A 431 1.88 -3.65 -28.95
N LEU A 432 1.28 -3.95 -27.80
CA LEU A 432 1.69 -3.49 -26.47
C LEU A 432 2.52 -4.54 -25.71
N GLY A 433 2.94 -5.62 -26.38
CA GLY A 433 3.75 -6.70 -25.80
C GLY A 433 2.96 -7.72 -24.97
N VAL A 434 1.65 -7.84 -25.19
CA VAL A 434 0.79 -8.81 -24.48
C VAL A 434 0.72 -10.13 -25.26
N GLU A 435 1.09 -11.24 -24.61
CA GLU A 435 0.94 -12.61 -25.14
C GLU A 435 -0.54 -13.01 -25.20
N ILE A 436 -0.97 -13.68 -26.26
CA ILE A 436 -2.32 -14.26 -26.33
C ILE A 436 -2.23 -15.74 -26.00
N VAL A 437 -3.09 -16.20 -25.08
CA VAL A 437 -3.15 -17.60 -24.66
C VAL A 437 -4.53 -18.20 -24.96
N ASP A 438 -4.57 -19.52 -25.12
CA ASP A 438 -5.76 -20.23 -25.61
C ASP A 438 -6.74 -20.64 -24.51
N SER A 439 -6.36 -20.49 -23.23
CA SER A 439 -7.22 -20.83 -22.10
C SER A 439 -6.92 -20.03 -20.83
N ILE A 440 -7.90 -19.94 -19.93
CA ILE A 440 -7.71 -19.34 -18.60
C ILE A 440 -6.63 -20.10 -17.80
N PRO A 441 -6.61 -21.45 -17.73
CA PRO A 441 -5.51 -22.17 -17.07
C PRO A 441 -4.11 -21.78 -17.58
N GLU A 442 -3.94 -21.62 -18.90
CA GLU A 442 -2.66 -21.16 -19.48
C GLU A 442 -2.32 -19.72 -19.09
N LEU A 443 -3.33 -18.84 -19.05
CA LEU A 443 -3.16 -17.47 -18.52
C LEU A 443 -2.65 -17.52 -17.07
N LEU A 444 -3.25 -18.37 -16.25
CA LEU A 444 -2.91 -18.50 -14.83
C LEU A 444 -1.53 -19.14 -14.59
N LYS A 445 -0.82 -19.65 -15.59
CA LYS A 445 0.60 -20.04 -15.42
C LYS A 445 1.55 -18.84 -15.54
N ARG A 446 1.13 -17.77 -16.22
CA ARG A 446 2.00 -16.65 -16.63
C ARG A 446 1.86 -15.40 -15.77
N VAL A 447 0.77 -15.29 -15.01
CA VAL A 447 0.37 -14.03 -14.35
C VAL A 447 0.39 -14.16 -12.83
N ASP A 448 0.30 -13.04 -12.12
CA ASP A 448 0.22 -12.97 -10.66
C ASP A 448 -1.16 -12.48 -10.20
N VAL A 449 -1.81 -11.68 -11.05
CA VAL A 449 -3.13 -11.05 -10.81
C VAL A 449 -3.93 -11.00 -12.10
N VAL A 450 -5.25 -10.83 -11.99
CA VAL A 450 -6.17 -10.88 -13.12
C VAL A 450 -7.04 -9.63 -13.20
N LEU A 451 -7.16 -9.11 -14.41
CA LEU A 451 -8.16 -8.14 -14.87
C LEU A 451 -9.21 -8.93 -15.66
N LEU A 452 -10.40 -9.10 -15.10
CA LEU A 452 -11.52 -9.73 -15.79
C LEU A 452 -12.33 -8.61 -16.45
N GLU A 453 -12.18 -8.50 -17.77
CA GLU A 453 -12.64 -7.40 -18.61
C GLU A 453 -13.64 -7.88 -19.68
N THR A 454 -14.26 -9.04 -19.47
CA THR A 454 -15.33 -9.48 -20.35
C THR A 454 -16.48 -8.48 -20.27
N ASN A 455 -16.96 -8.00 -21.42
CA ASN A 455 -17.99 -6.95 -21.43
C ASN A 455 -19.34 -7.45 -20.88
N ASP A 456 -19.62 -8.74 -21.08
CA ASP A 456 -20.81 -9.43 -20.60
C ASP A 456 -20.60 -10.02 -19.21
N GLY A 457 -21.46 -9.66 -18.26
CA GLY A 457 -21.37 -10.17 -16.90
C GLY A 457 -21.79 -11.63 -16.72
N ARG A 458 -22.53 -12.23 -17.65
CA ARG A 458 -23.02 -13.63 -17.55
C ARG A 458 -21.89 -14.67 -17.37
N PRO A 459 -20.80 -14.67 -18.17
CA PRO A 459 -19.71 -15.63 -18.02
C PRO A 459 -18.82 -15.43 -16.78
N HIS A 460 -18.93 -14.30 -16.07
CA HIS A 460 -17.96 -13.92 -15.04
C HIS A 460 -17.82 -14.94 -13.91
N LEU A 461 -18.91 -15.58 -13.46
CA LEU A 461 -18.84 -16.58 -12.40
C LEU A 461 -17.97 -17.78 -12.82
N GLU A 462 -18.16 -18.30 -14.04
CA GLU A 462 -17.36 -19.41 -14.56
C GLU A 462 -15.91 -19.00 -14.83
N GLN A 463 -15.70 -17.79 -15.35
CA GLN A 463 -14.37 -17.25 -15.64
C GLN A 463 -13.55 -16.96 -14.38
N VAL A 464 -14.17 -16.50 -13.29
CA VAL A 464 -13.47 -16.10 -12.06
C VAL A 464 -13.14 -17.30 -11.16
N LEU A 465 -13.97 -18.35 -11.14
CA LEU A 465 -13.73 -19.54 -10.31
C LEU A 465 -12.32 -20.15 -10.46
N PRO A 466 -11.76 -20.39 -11.66
CA PRO A 466 -10.38 -20.88 -11.80
C PRO A 466 -9.34 -19.89 -11.25
N VAL A 467 -9.61 -18.58 -11.33
CA VAL A 467 -8.73 -17.53 -10.79
C VAL A 467 -8.69 -17.59 -9.26
N LEU A 468 -9.86 -17.73 -8.62
CA LEU A 468 -9.99 -17.87 -7.17
C LEU A 468 -9.35 -19.16 -6.67
N ARG A 469 -9.56 -20.30 -7.36
CA ARG A 469 -8.90 -21.58 -7.04
C ARG A 469 -7.37 -21.47 -7.11
N ALA A 470 -6.85 -20.65 -8.03
CA ALA A 470 -5.42 -20.40 -8.17
C ALA A 470 -4.84 -19.40 -7.14
N GLY A 471 -5.66 -18.86 -6.23
CA GLY A 471 -5.20 -17.94 -5.20
C GLY A 471 -4.89 -16.53 -5.69
N LYS A 472 -5.38 -16.14 -6.87
CA LYS A 472 -4.95 -14.89 -7.54
C LYS A 472 -5.91 -13.74 -7.32
N PRO A 473 -5.44 -12.59 -6.79
CA PRO A 473 -6.24 -11.38 -6.72
C PRO A 473 -6.82 -11.01 -8.09
N VAL A 474 -8.10 -10.64 -8.10
CA VAL A 474 -8.82 -10.33 -9.34
C VAL A 474 -9.60 -9.04 -9.22
N PHE A 475 -9.38 -8.16 -10.20
CA PHE A 475 -10.27 -7.06 -10.50
C PHE A 475 -11.28 -7.53 -11.54
N ILE A 476 -12.55 -7.25 -11.31
CA ILE A 476 -13.63 -7.55 -12.25
C ILE A 476 -14.27 -6.22 -12.63
N ASP A 477 -14.14 -5.87 -13.90
CA ASP A 477 -14.75 -4.66 -14.42
C ASP A 477 -16.28 -4.73 -14.36
N LYS A 478 -16.96 -3.57 -14.42
CA LYS A 478 -18.41 -3.54 -14.36
C LYS A 478 -19.03 -3.89 -15.72
N PRO A 479 -20.09 -4.72 -15.75
CA PRO A 479 -20.78 -5.33 -14.61
C PRO A 479 -20.00 -6.50 -13.98
N ILE A 480 -19.96 -6.61 -12.63
CA ILE A 480 -19.25 -7.72 -11.94
C ILE A 480 -19.87 -9.09 -12.28
N ALA A 481 -21.16 -9.12 -12.58
CA ALA A 481 -21.90 -10.31 -12.98
C ALA A 481 -23.17 -9.97 -13.78
N GLY A 482 -23.76 -10.97 -14.44
CA GLY A 482 -25.01 -10.83 -15.19
C GLY A 482 -26.28 -10.85 -14.34
N SER A 483 -26.17 -11.17 -13.04
CA SER A 483 -27.31 -11.19 -12.11
C SER A 483 -26.85 -10.94 -10.67
N LEU A 484 -27.76 -10.51 -9.79
CA LEU A 484 -27.44 -10.33 -8.36
C LEU A 484 -26.98 -11.65 -7.71
N ALA A 485 -27.60 -12.78 -8.07
CA ALA A 485 -27.22 -14.08 -7.54
C ALA A 485 -25.80 -14.50 -7.96
N ASP A 486 -25.33 -14.14 -9.16
CA ASP A 486 -23.95 -14.39 -9.58
C ASP A 486 -22.98 -13.46 -8.87
N ALA A 487 -23.33 -12.19 -8.70
CA ALA A 487 -22.52 -11.25 -7.92
C ALA A 487 -22.31 -11.77 -6.48
N VAL A 488 -23.37 -12.26 -5.83
CA VAL A 488 -23.29 -12.90 -4.51
C VAL A 488 -22.42 -14.17 -4.56
N ALA A 489 -22.59 -15.02 -5.58
CA ALA A 489 -21.80 -16.25 -5.73
C ALA A 489 -20.30 -15.95 -5.89
N ILE A 490 -19.93 -14.92 -6.65
CA ILE A 490 -18.53 -14.51 -6.84
C ILE A 490 -17.89 -14.13 -5.50
N PHE A 491 -18.55 -13.30 -4.68
CA PHE A 491 -18.00 -12.91 -3.38
C PHE A 491 -17.99 -14.06 -2.36
N GLN A 492 -19.00 -14.94 -2.38
CA GLN A 492 -19.01 -16.16 -1.55
C GLN A 492 -17.84 -17.09 -1.92
N ALA A 493 -17.57 -17.28 -3.22
CA ALA A 493 -16.43 -18.04 -3.69
C ALA A 493 -15.10 -17.38 -3.29
N ALA A 494 -15.00 -16.05 -3.43
CA ALA A 494 -13.83 -15.29 -3.02
C ALA A 494 -13.51 -15.48 -1.52
N ALA A 495 -14.54 -15.43 -0.67
CA ALA A 495 -14.43 -15.71 0.76
C ALA A 495 -14.00 -17.16 1.04
N LYS A 496 -14.59 -18.15 0.33
CA LYS A 496 -14.20 -19.57 0.43
C LYS A 496 -12.72 -19.77 0.14
N TYR A 497 -12.21 -19.17 -0.93
CA TYR A 497 -10.81 -19.30 -1.35
C TYR A 497 -9.86 -18.32 -0.66
N LYS A 498 -10.37 -17.40 0.17
CA LYS A 498 -9.59 -16.32 0.81
C LYS A 498 -8.82 -15.46 -0.20
N VAL A 499 -9.42 -15.25 -1.38
CA VAL A 499 -8.84 -14.45 -2.45
C VAL A 499 -9.56 -13.11 -2.53
N PRO A 500 -8.83 -11.98 -2.51
CA PRO A 500 -9.47 -10.68 -2.59
C PRO A 500 -10.03 -10.42 -4.00
N VAL A 501 -11.22 -9.82 -4.05
CA VAL A 501 -11.90 -9.38 -5.28
C VAL A 501 -12.17 -7.88 -5.18
N PHE A 502 -11.99 -7.17 -6.29
CA PHE A 502 -12.30 -5.75 -6.42
C PHE A 502 -13.11 -5.50 -7.70
N SER A 503 -14.11 -4.62 -7.64
CA SER A 503 -14.91 -4.24 -8.79
C SER A 503 -15.40 -2.81 -8.65
N ALA A 504 -15.24 -2.01 -9.71
CA ALA A 504 -15.61 -0.61 -9.78
C ALA A 504 -15.55 -0.14 -11.24
N SER A 505 -16.38 0.83 -11.65
CA SER A 505 -16.10 1.60 -12.87
C SER A 505 -15.34 2.89 -12.60
N SER A 506 -14.80 3.46 -13.67
CA SER A 506 -14.07 4.73 -13.65
C SER A 506 -14.92 5.93 -13.22
N LEU A 507 -16.25 5.87 -13.38
CA LEU A 507 -17.17 6.94 -12.97
C LEU A 507 -17.16 7.19 -11.45
N ARG A 508 -16.82 6.16 -10.66
CA ARG A 508 -16.62 6.33 -9.22
C ARG A 508 -15.52 7.34 -8.92
N TYR A 509 -14.53 7.48 -9.81
CA TYR A 509 -13.32 8.26 -9.58
C TYR A 509 -13.37 9.69 -10.12
N GLY A 510 -14.54 10.15 -10.60
CA GLY A 510 -14.74 11.55 -10.94
C GLY A 510 -14.45 12.46 -9.75
N LYS A 511 -13.64 13.51 -9.96
CA LYS A 511 -13.15 14.41 -8.90
C LYS A 511 -14.29 14.97 -8.04
N ASN A 512 -15.37 15.42 -8.67
CA ASN A 512 -16.52 16.00 -7.96
C ASN A 512 -17.26 14.94 -7.15
N SER A 513 -17.51 13.75 -7.72
CA SER A 513 -18.12 12.62 -7.01
C SER A 513 -17.30 12.22 -5.78
N GLN A 514 -15.96 12.20 -5.90
CA GLN A 514 -15.06 11.91 -4.78
C GLN A 514 -15.07 13.02 -3.72
N ALA A 515 -15.11 14.30 -4.12
CA ALA A 515 -15.24 15.42 -3.19
C ALA A 515 -16.56 15.36 -2.40
N VAL A 516 -17.68 15.07 -3.07
CA VAL A 516 -18.99 14.89 -2.43
C VAL A 516 -18.96 13.70 -1.47
N ARG A 517 -18.43 12.54 -1.89
CA ARG A 517 -18.24 11.37 -1.03
C ARG A 517 -17.38 11.69 0.21
N GLY A 518 -16.41 12.59 0.04
CA GLY A 518 -15.54 13.14 1.08
C GLY A 518 -16.19 14.22 1.97
N GLY A 519 -17.42 14.65 1.68
CA GLY A 519 -18.19 15.57 2.52
C GLY A 519 -18.15 17.05 2.10
N SER A 520 -17.74 17.35 0.86
CA SER A 520 -17.67 18.75 0.37
C SER A 520 -18.99 19.52 0.51
N ILE A 521 -20.13 18.83 0.40
CA ILE A 521 -21.49 19.41 0.56
C ILE A 521 -22.17 19.01 1.88
N GLY A 522 -21.41 18.54 2.88
CA GLY A 522 -21.96 18.06 4.15
C GLY A 522 -22.64 16.70 4.02
N LYS A 523 -23.65 16.44 4.86
CA LYS A 523 -24.40 15.17 4.82
C LYS A 523 -25.31 15.18 3.60
N VAL A 524 -25.08 14.25 2.65
CA VAL A 524 -25.92 14.08 1.46
C VAL A 524 -27.33 13.67 1.89
N THR A 525 -28.34 14.39 1.43
CA THR A 525 -29.76 14.11 1.68
C THR A 525 -30.47 13.59 0.46
N ARG A 526 -30.06 14.05 -0.74
CA ARG A 526 -30.62 13.61 -2.01
C ARG A 526 -29.52 13.46 -3.06
N CYS A 527 -29.65 12.48 -3.94
CA CYS A 527 -28.84 12.42 -5.15
C CYS A 527 -29.65 11.91 -6.32
N GLU A 528 -29.48 12.54 -7.47
CA GLU A 528 -30.11 12.16 -8.72
C GLU A 528 -29.01 11.91 -9.75
N THR A 529 -29.12 10.83 -10.50
CA THR A 529 -28.17 10.46 -11.55
C THR A 529 -28.88 10.03 -12.81
N THR A 530 -28.23 10.27 -13.94
CA THR A 530 -28.74 9.93 -15.27
C THR A 530 -27.64 9.21 -16.06
N SER A 531 -28.02 8.14 -16.75
CA SER A 531 -27.14 7.46 -17.72
C SER A 531 -27.94 6.90 -18.89
N PRO A 532 -27.27 6.53 -20.00
CA PRO A 532 -27.89 5.68 -21.00
C PRO A 532 -28.28 4.37 -20.32
N CYS A 533 -29.41 3.83 -20.74
CA CYS A 533 -29.91 2.57 -20.25
C CYS A 533 -30.43 1.82 -21.47
N SER A 534 -29.59 1.37 -22.40
CA SER A 534 -30.07 0.61 -23.56
C SER A 534 -30.50 -0.80 -23.13
N LEU A 535 -31.48 -1.39 -23.82
CA LEU A 535 -31.85 -2.79 -23.59
C LEU A 535 -30.86 -3.69 -24.34
N GLU A 536 -30.52 -4.80 -23.70
CA GLU A 536 -29.80 -5.91 -24.32
C GLU A 536 -30.60 -7.18 -24.02
N LYS A 537 -30.89 -7.99 -25.05
CA LYS A 537 -31.83 -9.12 -24.98
C LYS A 537 -31.47 -10.12 -23.88
N THR A 538 -30.19 -10.22 -23.59
CA THR A 538 -29.62 -11.20 -22.66
C THR A 538 -29.47 -10.71 -21.22
N HIS A 539 -29.84 -9.45 -20.94
CA HIS A 539 -29.60 -8.79 -19.66
C HIS A 539 -30.89 -8.26 -19.01
N PRO A 540 -30.97 -8.21 -17.67
CA PRO A 540 -32.02 -7.45 -16.99
C PRO A 540 -31.97 -5.95 -17.35
N ASP A 541 -33.12 -5.28 -17.28
CA ASP A 541 -33.36 -3.95 -17.89
C ASP A 541 -32.30 -2.89 -17.55
N LEU A 542 -31.86 -2.84 -16.29
CA LEU A 542 -30.93 -1.81 -15.79
C LEU A 542 -29.46 -2.26 -15.82
N PHE A 543 -29.21 -3.56 -16.00
CA PHE A 543 -27.86 -4.11 -15.89
C PHE A 543 -26.99 -3.72 -17.08
N TRP A 544 -27.60 -3.52 -18.25
CA TRP A 544 -26.91 -3.05 -19.44
C TRP A 544 -26.86 -1.52 -19.48
N TYR A 545 -25.67 -0.95 -19.30
CA TYR A 545 -25.36 0.50 -19.19
C TYR A 545 -26.03 1.29 -18.06
N GLY A 546 -27.26 0.95 -17.63
CA GLY A 546 -27.95 1.63 -16.52
C GLY A 546 -27.17 1.55 -15.20
N ILE A 547 -26.43 0.45 -14.99
CA ILE A 547 -25.54 0.24 -13.84
C ILE A 547 -24.56 1.39 -13.61
N HIS A 548 -24.12 2.10 -14.65
CA HIS A 548 -23.16 3.22 -14.53
C HIS A 548 -23.75 4.42 -13.79
N GLY A 549 -25.01 4.77 -14.06
CA GLY A 549 -25.72 5.83 -13.34
C GLY A 549 -25.99 5.41 -11.89
N VAL A 550 -26.47 4.17 -11.69
CA VAL A 550 -26.66 3.60 -10.35
C VAL A 550 -25.35 3.57 -9.55
N GLU A 551 -24.23 3.24 -10.17
CA GLU A 551 -22.93 3.26 -9.49
C GLU A 551 -22.49 4.67 -9.11
N SER A 552 -22.76 5.66 -9.96
CA SER A 552 -22.53 7.08 -9.64
C SER A 552 -23.39 7.52 -8.45
N LEU A 553 -24.65 7.04 -8.37
CA LEU A 553 -25.55 7.27 -7.24
C LEU A 553 -24.97 6.69 -5.94
N PHE A 554 -24.55 5.43 -5.95
CA PHE A 554 -23.96 4.77 -4.78
C PHE A 554 -22.59 5.34 -4.39
N THR A 555 -21.85 5.93 -5.33
CA THR A 555 -20.57 6.60 -5.03
C THR A 555 -20.76 7.70 -3.99
N VAL A 556 -21.84 8.48 -4.10
CA VAL A 556 -22.12 9.60 -3.19
C VAL A 556 -23.06 9.22 -2.05
N MET A 557 -24.07 8.38 -2.32
CA MET A 557 -25.05 7.94 -1.31
C MET A 557 -24.46 6.95 -0.31
N LYS A 558 -23.39 6.23 -0.72
CA LYS A 558 -22.82 5.05 -0.04
C LYS A 558 -23.86 3.92 0.07
N GLY A 559 -23.51 2.82 0.75
CA GLY A 559 -24.47 1.78 1.07
C GLY A 559 -25.54 2.22 2.08
N GLY A 560 -26.49 1.33 2.36
CA GLY A 560 -27.61 1.54 3.28
C GLY A 560 -28.93 1.91 2.60
N CYS A 561 -29.13 1.51 1.33
CA CYS A 561 -30.45 1.59 0.71
C CYS A 561 -31.38 0.56 1.39
N GLU A 562 -32.60 0.97 1.73
CA GLU A 562 -33.58 0.14 2.44
C GLU A 562 -34.66 -0.39 1.49
N THR A 563 -35.25 0.51 0.69
CA THR A 563 -36.31 0.20 -0.25
C THR A 563 -36.08 0.85 -1.60
N VAL A 564 -36.61 0.22 -2.66
CA VAL A 564 -36.53 0.71 -4.04
C VAL A 564 -37.90 0.63 -4.69
N THR A 565 -38.25 1.65 -5.44
CA THR A 565 -39.48 1.75 -6.22
C THR A 565 -39.15 2.17 -7.64
N ARG A 566 -39.63 1.42 -8.64
CA ARG A 566 -39.57 1.84 -10.04
C ARG A 566 -40.80 2.67 -10.35
N LYS A 567 -40.64 4.00 -10.25
CA LYS A 567 -41.71 5.01 -10.34
C LYS A 567 -42.24 5.18 -11.77
N GLU A 568 -41.35 5.02 -12.75
CA GLU A 568 -41.67 5.13 -14.16
C GLU A 568 -40.94 4.03 -14.93
N SER A 569 -41.65 3.38 -15.86
CA SER A 569 -41.03 2.50 -16.87
C SER A 569 -41.78 2.66 -18.18
N THR A 570 -41.22 3.46 -19.07
CA THR A 570 -41.69 3.69 -20.44
C THR A 570 -40.68 3.16 -21.44
N PRO A 571 -41.03 3.00 -22.73
CA PRO A 571 -40.05 2.59 -23.75
C PRO A 571 -38.82 3.50 -23.83
N GLY A 572 -38.97 4.78 -23.49
CA GLY A 572 -37.91 5.79 -23.59
C GLY A 572 -37.19 6.12 -22.29
N ARG A 573 -37.74 5.71 -21.14
CA ARG A 573 -37.27 6.21 -19.84
C ARG A 573 -37.61 5.26 -18.69
N ASP A 574 -36.68 5.15 -17.76
CA ASP A 574 -36.93 4.54 -16.45
C ASP A 574 -36.57 5.53 -15.35
N VAL A 575 -37.41 5.61 -14.31
CA VAL A 575 -37.12 6.37 -13.09
C VAL A 575 -37.23 5.43 -11.89
N VAL A 576 -36.10 5.26 -11.20
CA VAL A 576 -35.96 4.37 -10.05
C VAL A 576 -35.57 5.21 -8.84
N GLU A 577 -36.39 5.13 -7.79
CA GLU A 577 -36.17 5.83 -6.54
C GLU A 577 -35.85 4.82 -5.43
N GLY A 578 -34.76 5.04 -4.71
CA GLY A 578 -34.45 4.34 -3.48
C GLY A 578 -34.51 5.25 -2.26
N THR A 579 -34.88 4.67 -1.13
CA THR A 579 -34.87 5.31 0.19
C THR A 579 -33.75 4.71 1.03
N TRP A 580 -32.93 5.55 1.63
CA TRP A 580 -31.85 5.20 2.55
C TRP A 580 -32.24 5.62 3.97
N GLN A 581 -31.59 5.01 4.96
CA GLN A 581 -31.76 5.35 6.37
C GLN A 581 -31.72 6.88 6.62
N GLY A 582 -32.65 7.35 7.45
CA GLY A 582 -32.80 8.77 7.79
C GLY A 582 -33.49 9.59 6.71
N GLY A 583 -34.32 8.95 5.87
CA GLY A 583 -35.15 9.63 4.86
C GLY A 583 -34.39 10.16 3.65
N ARG A 584 -33.14 9.71 3.43
CA ARG A 584 -32.35 10.15 2.28
C ARG A 584 -32.88 9.49 1.01
N VAL A 585 -32.88 10.21 -0.10
CA VAL A 585 -33.47 9.74 -1.37
C VAL A 585 -32.44 9.70 -2.48
N GLY A 586 -32.36 8.57 -3.17
CA GLY A 586 -31.53 8.41 -4.37
C GLY A 586 -32.41 8.14 -5.58
N VAL A 587 -32.22 8.88 -6.67
CA VAL A 587 -32.96 8.68 -7.92
C VAL A 587 -32.00 8.35 -9.04
N PHE A 588 -32.29 7.28 -9.77
CA PHE A 588 -31.65 6.97 -11.03
C PHE A 588 -32.65 7.15 -12.18
N THR A 589 -32.26 7.91 -13.20
CA THR A 589 -33.00 8.06 -14.45
C THR A 589 -32.23 7.41 -15.60
N GLY A 590 -32.78 6.34 -16.17
CA GLY A 590 -32.26 5.73 -17.39
C GLY A 590 -32.96 6.30 -18.62
N THR A 591 -32.21 6.66 -19.67
CA THR A 591 -32.78 7.19 -20.93
C THR A 591 -32.50 6.30 -22.14
N ARG A 592 -33.48 6.22 -23.04
CA ARG A 592 -33.53 5.37 -24.25
C ARG A 592 -34.12 6.19 -25.43
N PRO A 593 -33.31 6.69 -26.40
CA PRO A 593 -31.85 6.71 -26.40
C PRO A 593 -31.30 7.69 -25.35
N GLY A 594 -30.10 7.42 -24.85
CA GLY A 594 -29.39 8.28 -23.91
C GLY A 594 -27.95 8.50 -24.32
N LYS A 595 -27.35 9.63 -23.91
CA LYS A 595 -25.91 9.90 -24.07
C LYS A 595 -25.36 10.53 -22.81
N GLY A 596 -24.13 10.15 -22.45
CA GLY A 596 -23.38 10.74 -21.36
C GLY A 596 -23.88 10.35 -19.97
N TYR A 597 -23.11 10.72 -18.97
CA TYR A 597 -23.37 10.45 -17.55
C TYR A 597 -23.44 11.77 -16.82
N SER A 598 -24.44 11.94 -15.95
CA SER A 598 -24.60 13.16 -15.17
C SER A 598 -25.35 12.89 -13.87
N GLY A 599 -25.37 13.89 -13.00
CA GLY A 599 -26.14 13.85 -11.78
C GLY A 599 -25.90 15.06 -10.90
N THR A 600 -26.75 15.20 -9.89
CA THR A 600 -26.67 16.25 -8.88
C THR A 600 -26.83 15.60 -7.51
N ALA A 601 -25.96 15.97 -6.57
CA ALA A 601 -26.11 15.62 -5.17
C ALA A 601 -26.44 16.88 -4.36
N GLU A 602 -27.33 16.73 -3.39
CA GLU A 602 -27.74 17.76 -2.45
C GLU A 602 -27.36 17.30 -1.05
N GLY A 603 -26.76 18.20 -0.28
CA GLY A 603 -26.41 17.97 1.11
C GLY A 603 -26.62 19.19 1.96
N THR A 604 -26.39 19.04 3.27
CA THR A 604 -26.64 20.07 4.28
C THR A 604 -25.83 21.37 4.08
N LYS A 605 -24.83 21.39 3.20
CA LYS A 605 -24.00 22.58 2.90
C LYS A 605 -24.12 23.08 1.45
N GLY A 606 -24.97 22.47 0.62
CA GLY A 606 -25.18 22.90 -0.77
C GLY A 606 -25.37 21.75 -1.75
N LYS A 607 -25.21 22.06 -3.04
CA LYS A 607 -25.37 21.11 -4.15
C LYS A 607 -24.06 20.97 -4.94
N ALA A 608 -23.85 19.82 -5.56
CA ALA A 608 -22.71 19.57 -6.43
C ALA A 608 -23.07 18.62 -7.57
N ALA A 609 -22.45 18.83 -8.74
CA ALA A 609 -22.55 17.90 -9.87
C ALA A 609 -21.76 16.61 -9.59
N VAL A 610 -22.29 15.48 -10.05
CA VAL A 610 -21.70 14.15 -9.88
C VAL A 610 -21.79 13.33 -11.17
N GLY A 611 -21.10 12.19 -11.22
CA GLY A 611 -21.16 11.27 -12.37
C GLY A 611 -20.25 11.63 -13.55
N SER A 612 -19.26 12.49 -13.36
CA SER A 612 -18.26 12.79 -14.40
C SER A 612 -17.30 11.63 -14.65
N TYR A 613 -16.85 11.48 -15.89
CA TYR A 613 -15.80 10.55 -16.28
C TYR A 613 -14.48 11.30 -16.49
N ASP A 614 -13.50 11.03 -15.62
CA ASP A 614 -12.21 11.73 -15.60
C ASP A 614 -11.05 10.87 -16.18
N GLY A 615 -11.39 9.80 -16.92
CA GLY A 615 -10.43 8.83 -17.46
C GLY A 615 -10.25 7.59 -16.58
N TYR A 616 -9.56 6.58 -17.12
CA TYR A 616 -9.31 5.31 -16.41
C TYR A 616 -8.14 5.35 -15.43
N LYS A 617 -7.21 6.30 -15.56
CA LYS A 617 -5.97 6.31 -14.77
C LYS A 617 -6.21 6.25 -13.25
N PRO A 618 -7.14 7.01 -12.66
CA PRO A 618 -7.42 6.90 -11.23
C PRO A 618 -7.88 5.50 -10.80
N LEU A 619 -8.73 4.86 -11.59
CA LEU A 619 -9.17 3.48 -11.36
C LEU A 619 -7.99 2.50 -11.46
N VAL A 620 -7.16 2.60 -12.50
CA VAL A 620 -6.01 1.70 -12.69
C VAL A 620 -5.00 1.82 -11.54
N VAL A 621 -4.77 3.04 -11.02
CA VAL A 621 -3.94 3.24 -9.82
C VAL A 621 -4.54 2.50 -8.62
N ASP A 622 -5.85 2.57 -8.44
CA ASP A 622 -6.53 1.87 -7.34
C ASP A 622 -6.52 0.34 -7.51
N ILE A 623 -6.62 -0.14 -8.76
CA ILE A 623 -6.48 -1.56 -9.10
C ILE A 623 -5.07 -2.06 -8.76
N VAL A 624 -4.02 -1.34 -9.14
CA VAL A 624 -2.64 -1.73 -8.81
C VAL A 624 -2.40 -1.69 -7.30
N ARG A 625 -2.92 -0.67 -6.60
CA ARG A 625 -2.91 -0.65 -5.12
C ARG A 625 -3.62 -1.87 -4.55
N PHE A 626 -4.81 -2.21 -5.06
CA PHE A 626 -5.55 -3.39 -4.66
C PHE A 626 -4.73 -4.66 -4.87
N PHE A 627 -4.12 -4.87 -6.03
CA PHE A 627 -3.30 -6.04 -6.31
C PHE A 627 -2.09 -6.19 -5.38
N ARG A 628 -1.45 -5.07 -5.01
CA ARG A 628 -0.33 -5.09 -4.07
C ARG A 628 -0.76 -5.36 -2.62
N THR A 629 -1.96 -4.93 -2.24
CA THR A 629 -2.39 -4.88 -0.83
C THR A 629 -3.45 -5.92 -0.46
N GLY A 630 -4.13 -6.50 -1.45
CA GLY A 630 -5.34 -7.30 -1.28
C GLY A 630 -6.55 -6.52 -0.75
N LYS A 631 -6.49 -5.18 -0.69
CA LYS A 631 -7.54 -4.35 -0.07
C LYS A 631 -8.28 -3.52 -1.12
N SER A 632 -9.56 -3.85 -1.34
CA SER A 632 -10.48 -3.05 -2.15
C SER A 632 -10.74 -1.69 -1.49
N SER A 633 -10.88 -0.64 -2.28
CA SER A 633 -11.33 0.69 -1.84
C SER A 633 -12.85 0.78 -1.72
N ILE A 634 -13.55 -0.11 -2.43
CA ILE A 634 -15.01 -0.21 -2.43
C ILE A 634 -15.42 -1.44 -1.61
N PRO A 635 -16.18 -1.28 -0.51
CA PRO A 635 -16.67 -2.41 0.26
C PRO A 635 -17.51 -3.35 -0.61
N GLU A 636 -17.35 -4.65 -0.40
CA GLU A 636 -18.18 -5.69 -1.05
C GLU A 636 -19.68 -5.39 -0.94
N ARG A 637 -20.12 -5.02 0.27
CA ARG A 637 -21.51 -4.63 0.55
C ARG A 637 -22.02 -3.56 -0.42
N GLU A 638 -21.23 -2.53 -0.73
CA GLU A 638 -21.66 -1.45 -1.61
C GLU A 638 -21.83 -1.95 -3.06
N THR A 639 -20.99 -2.90 -3.50
CA THR A 639 -21.16 -3.54 -4.82
C THR A 639 -22.42 -4.41 -4.87
N LEU A 640 -22.68 -5.20 -3.83
CA LEU A 640 -23.88 -6.06 -3.76
C LEU A 640 -25.16 -5.23 -3.69
N GLU A 641 -25.15 -4.10 -2.98
CA GLU A 641 -26.32 -3.23 -2.88
C GLU A 641 -26.65 -2.52 -4.21
N ILE A 642 -25.66 -2.22 -5.08
CA ILE A 642 -25.94 -1.72 -6.44
C ILE A 642 -26.77 -2.74 -7.23
N TYR A 643 -26.38 -4.02 -7.15
CA TYR A 643 -27.11 -5.09 -7.82
C TYR A 643 -28.48 -5.34 -7.19
N ALA A 644 -28.56 -5.27 -5.86
CA ALA A 644 -29.82 -5.38 -5.15
C ALA A 644 -30.77 -4.23 -5.48
N PHE A 645 -30.24 -3.01 -5.68
CA PHE A 645 -31.03 -1.88 -6.11
C PHE A 645 -31.64 -2.11 -7.49
N MET A 646 -30.85 -2.59 -8.46
CA MET A 646 -31.35 -2.88 -9.80
C MET A 646 -32.35 -4.05 -9.81
N GLU A 647 -32.08 -5.12 -9.06
CA GLU A 647 -32.99 -6.27 -8.93
C GLU A 647 -34.31 -5.87 -8.25
N ALA A 648 -34.24 -5.05 -7.19
CA ALA A 648 -35.43 -4.53 -6.51
C ALA A 648 -36.23 -3.59 -7.41
N ALA A 649 -35.59 -2.84 -8.29
CA ALA A 649 -36.28 -2.02 -9.29
C ALA A 649 -37.03 -2.86 -10.33
N ASP A 650 -36.43 -3.96 -10.80
CA ASP A 650 -37.09 -4.89 -11.71
C ASP A 650 -38.25 -5.62 -11.03
N GLU A 651 -38.07 -6.01 -9.77
CA GLU A 651 -39.15 -6.60 -8.96
C GLU A 651 -40.27 -5.60 -8.70
N SER A 652 -39.94 -4.33 -8.40
CA SER A 652 -40.92 -3.26 -8.22
C SER A 652 -41.77 -3.08 -9.49
N LYS A 653 -41.14 -3.09 -10.67
CA LYS A 653 -41.85 -3.07 -11.96
C LYS A 653 -42.79 -4.28 -12.12
N ARG A 654 -42.33 -5.49 -11.79
CA ARG A 654 -43.18 -6.71 -11.80
C ARG A 654 -44.38 -6.59 -10.86
N GLN A 655 -44.23 -5.89 -9.75
CA GLN A 655 -45.29 -5.66 -8.76
C GLN A 655 -46.14 -4.40 -9.02
N GLY A 656 -46.04 -3.77 -10.19
CA GLY A 656 -46.82 -2.58 -10.53
C GLY A 656 -46.36 -1.32 -9.79
N GLY A 657 -45.06 -1.18 -9.55
CA GLY A 657 -44.45 0.00 -8.91
C GLY A 657 -44.53 -0.01 -7.38
N LYS A 658 -44.73 -1.17 -6.75
CA LYS A 658 -44.71 -1.29 -5.29
C LYS A 658 -43.27 -1.21 -4.74
N PRO A 659 -43.05 -0.65 -3.54
CA PRO A 659 -41.73 -0.64 -2.91
C PRO A 659 -41.23 -2.05 -2.60
N VAL A 660 -39.97 -2.34 -2.96
CA VAL A 660 -39.30 -3.62 -2.71
C VAL A 660 -38.09 -3.38 -1.81
N THR A 661 -37.91 -4.22 -0.78
CA THR A 661 -36.77 -4.06 0.14
C THR A 661 -35.48 -4.61 -0.45
N ILE A 662 -34.35 -3.97 -0.15
CA ILE A 662 -33.03 -4.49 -0.53
C ILE A 662 -32.74 -5.85 0.12
N GLU A 663 -33.16 -6.05 1.37
CA GLU A 663 -32.93 -7.31 2.08
C GLU A 663 -33.72 -8.48 1.46
N SER A 664 -34.94 -8.25 0.98
CA SER A 664 -35.75 -9.33 0.36
C SER A 664 -35.08 -9.89 -0.90
N VAL A 665 -34.57 -9.02 -1.79
CA VAL A 665 -33.91 -9.48 -3.01
C VAL A 665 -32.53 -10.10 -2.72
N LEU A 666 -31.79 -9.58 -1.73
CA LEU A 666 -30.53 -10.18 -1.27
C LEU A 666 -30.74 -11.57 -0.67
N LYS A 667 -31.79 -11.78 0.12
CA LYS A 667 -32.14 -13.09 0.69
C LYS A 667 -32.38 -14.13 -0.42
N THR A 668 -33.18 -13.78 -1.41
CA THR A 668 -33.45 -14.65 -2.58
C THR A 668 -32.16 -14.93 -3.36
N ALA A 669 -31.34 -13.90 -3.60
CA ALA A 669 -30.09 -14.05 -4.33
C ALA A 669 -29.07 -14.94 -3.61
N ARG A 670 -28.94 -14.85 -2.29
CA ARG A 670 -28.07 -15.72 -1.48
C ARG A 670 -28.45 -17.20 -1.60
N GLN A 671 -29.75 -17.51 -1.66
CA GLN A 671 -30.23 -18.88 -1.86
C GLN A 671 -29.90 -19.39 -3.27
N ALA A 672 -30.11 -18.56 -4.29
CA ALA A 672 -29.75 -18.89 -5.68
C ALA A 672 -28.23 -19.06 -5.86
N ALA A 673 -27.42 -18.19 -5.25
CA ALA A 673 -25.95 -18.26 -5.27
C ALA A 673 -25.44 -19.59 -4.71
N LYS A 674 -25.99 -20.05 -3.58
CA LYS A 674 -25.66 -21.36 -2.99
C LYS A 674 -25.90 -22.51 -3.96
N LYS A 675 -27.04 -22.50 -4.67
CA LYS A 675 -27.36 -23.52 -5.68
C LYS A 675 -26.38 -23.50 -6.86
N ARG A 676 -26.01 -22.30 -7.34
CA ARG A 676 -25.05 -22.13 -8.45
C ARG A 676 -23.65 -22.61 -8.07
N LEU A 677 -23.16 -22.24 -6.89
CA LEU A 677 -21.85 -22.69 -6.41
C LEU A 677 -21.81 -24.19 -6.16
N ALA A 678 -22.89 -24.81 -5.67
CA ALA A 678 -22.96 -26.26 -5.53
C ALA A 678 -22.78 -27.00 -6.88
N LYS A 679 -23.23 -26.39 -7.99
CA LYS A 679 -23.08 -26.95 -9.35
C LYS A 679 -21.70 -26.68 -9.96
N LEU A 680 -21.22 -25.45 -9.88
CA LEU A 680 -20.02 -24.99 -10.59
C LEU A 680 -18.71 -25.13 -9.78
N ASP A 681 -18.83 -25.26 -8.46
CA ASP A 681 -17.71 -25.35 -7.53
C ASP A 681 -18.03 -26.30 -6.35
N PRO A 682 -18.33 -27.59 -6.65
CA PRO A 682 -18.65 -28.56 -5.60
C PRO A 682 -17.50 -28.66 -4.58
N ALA A 683 -17.87 -28.82 -3.30
CA ALA A 683 -16.87 -29.07 -2.26
C ALA A 683 -16.12 -30.37 -2.59
N LYS A 684 -14.78 -30.33 -2.56
CA LYS A 684 -13.95 -31.53 -2.63
C LYS A 684 -13.87 -32.18 -1.27
#